data_AF-M7U8Q4-F1
#
_entry.id   AF-M7U8Q4-F1
#
_cell.length_a   1.000
_cell.length_b   1.000
_cell.length_c   1.000
_cell.angle_alpha   90.00
_cell.angle_beta   90.00
_cell.angle_gamma   90.00
#
_symmetry.space_group_name_H-M   'P 1'
#
loop_
_entity.id
_entity.type
_entity.pdbx_description
1 polymer ?
#
loop_
_entity_poly.entity_id
_entity_poly.type
_entity_poly.pdbx_seq_one_letter_code
_entity_poly.pdbx_strand_id
1 'polypeptide(L)'
;MYYTIIADVVAEEQRATVFFQIVSASLIATLAGVPLAWWLIKVSSLRAPMMAAVLFVLLGALLVLLLPETLHLREHLRISSPDTDQAQEEVIEYEGSSTEDEGALTFSRKNWSMLLEKFEESRFVFTNPKLLALSATFLVQSLHGMMNQFLLQLASKRLGWSLADASFLIPLASITNFVQLVFVLPAIYGILSRFHLQAAVKDLTVSRGSALLMALGSLGLAVSPARGLFVISTIIFSLGMGLHPAIRSLLTDLVDPTQVSRLYGVLAVMETIGGMVSSPLVAGAFSSGLKKGGLWSGGGFLVAAVAYAAAGLLTLSVSVKKDESITHDDVNQSLPEPPRSKHNFRLIQNVDPRDGFPSFSLSNIALQIASKMQLPNGVNRKYAILAGFALGLAWLWFAFDRPQVIPTHIIWNANSGGPQTNIPASTLDQKDVFDFPHVNSEVMRAVCATQTWNSSVIFTCDSNQGGVGHVRNSILNCVRYAIGAGGSLVMPNIKLREDIQELNMMPSEEGEKSHMGKRHGLGWKGLDYMFDADHFKKSLKMSCPELNVIDHMEQTVNERRRGLLPESLFINRPTSGLEHPEEWQEKLHDWIEKWMSPTPQSIPIVVDLEQSNLQYPTHADGHVFAHEFGQIMKFRPDVRRLATSTLREISNWYDVPLNVSSAIVTPSFLGVHLKTEPEGAEKRHVAAAPFMHYHGQAEAYISLAKSMKTPLIYAASGDIDSTHKLAVEAKTHGIDVTHKEDLLKNHEREELSHLRWDQRALIDYLVVLRGEYFAGVGHSMFSWNVMLKRHESALLKQKLHDETYADDLSSLYGVRESYLDSAKCMWA
;
A
#
# COMPACT_ATOMS: atom_id res chain seq x y z
N MET A 1 25.55 2.20 -14.97
CA MET A 1 26.40 1.02 -15.18
C MET A 1 26.48 0.61 -16.65
N TYR A 2 25.37 0.40 -17.37
CA TYR A 2 25.48 0.02 -18.80
C TYR A 2 26.07 1.14 -19.69
N TYR A 3 25.73 2.41 -19.47
CA TYR A 3 26.32 3.54 -20.21
C TYR A 3 27.84 3.65 -20.05
N THR A 4 28.39 3.26 -18.90
CA THR A 4 29.84 3.26 -18.67
C THR A 4 30.52 2.12 -19.40
N ILE A 5 29.93 0.91 -19.37
CA ILE A 5 30.38 -0.25 -20.17
C ILE A 5 30.43 0.11 -21.67
N ILE A 6 29.41 0.79 -22.19
CA ILE A 6 29.37 1.21 -23.60
C ILE A 6 30.38 2.32 -23.88
N ALA A 7 30.52 3.28 -22.96
CA ALA A 7 31.49 4.37 -23.11
C ALA A 7 32.94 3.86 -23.10
N ASP A 8 33.22 2.75 -22.43
CA ASP A 8 34.53 2.09 -22.39
C ASP A 8 34.85 1.33 -23.70
N VAL A 9 33.83 0.91 -24.47
CA VAL A 9 34.00 0.08 -25.68
C VAL A 9 33.82 0.87 -26.99
N VAL A 10 33.09 1.99 -26.98
CA VAL A 10 32.70 2.74 -28.19
C VAL A 10 33.48 4.04 -28.35
N ALA A 11 34.06 4.23 -29.54
CA ALA A 11 34.78 5.44 -29.94
C ALA A 11 33.89 6.70 -29.89
N GLU A 12 34.51 7.84 -29.58
CA GLU A 12 33.85 9.12 -29.26
C GLU A 12 32.85 9.58 -30.33
N GLU A 13 33.22 9.47 -31.60
CA GLU A 13 32.41 9.91 -32.75
C GLU A 13 31.09 9.13 -32.93
N GLN A 14 31.01 7.89 -32.43
CA GLN A 14 29.84 7.02 -32.59
C GLN A 14 29.03 6.83 -31.30
N ARG A 15 29.52 7.38 -30.19
CA ARG A 15 28.96 7.15 -28.86
C ARG A 15 27.50 7.61 -28.73
N ALA A 16 27.17 8.78 -29.29
CA ALA A 16 25.79 9.30 -29.30
C ALA A 16 24.85 8.36 -30.07
N THR A 17 25.28 7.87 -31.24
CA THR A 17 24.52 6.93 -32.06
C THR A 17 24.27 5.60 -31.35
N VAL A 18 25.29 5.03 -30.69
CA VAL A 18 25.15 3.78 -29.94
C VAL A 18 24.25 3.96 -28.71
N PHE A 19 24.34 5.11 -28.02
CA PHE A 19 23.40 5.44 -26.95
C PHE A 19 21.97 5.55 -27.46
N PHE A 20 21.74 6.14 -28.64
CA PHE A 20 20.42 6.16 -29.26
C PHE A 20 19.92 4.77 -29.62
N GLN A 21 20.77 3.89 -30.15
CA GLN A 21 20.41 2.52 -30.51
C GLN A 21 20.04 1.67 -29.29
N ILE A 22 20.75 1.83 -28.17
CA ILE A 22 20.50 1.06 -26.95
C ILE A 22 19.23 1.55 -26.24
N VAL A 23 19.02 2.86 -26.19
CA VAL A 23 17.73 3.42 -25.74
C VAL A 23 16.61 2.91 -26.65
N SER A 24 16.82 2.88 -27.97
CA SER A 24 15.84 2.34 -28.92
C SER A 24 15.55 0.85 -28.71
N ALA A 25 16.56 0.04 -28.38
CA ALA A 25 16.38 -1.38 -28.06
C ALA A 25 15.51 -1.57 -26.79
N SER A 26 15.67 -0.71 -25.78
CA SER A 26 14.81 -0.74 -24.59
C SER A 26 13.34 -0.36 -24.89
N LEU A 27 13.10 0.48 -25.89
CA LEU A 27 11.75 0.86 -26.32
C LEU A 27 11.02 -0.31 -27.01
N ILE A 28 11.73 -1.21 -27.69
CA ILE A 28 11.17 -2.43 -28.30
C ILE A 28 10.53 -3.33 -27.22
N ALA A 29 11.17 -3.44 -26.05
CA ALA A 29 10.62 -4.20 -24.93
C ALA A 29 9.28 -3.61 -24.43
N THR A 30 9.15 -2.29 -24.43
CA THR A 30 7.90 -1.60 -24.04
C THR A 30 6.80 -1.80 -25.10
N LEU A 31 7.18 -1.75 -26.38
CA LEU A 31 6.33 -1.98 -27.54
C LEU A 31 5.70 -3.38 -27.56
N ALA A 32 6.46 -4.41 -27.20
CA ALA A 32 5.96 -5.78 -27.11
C ALA A 32 5.28 -6.07 -25.74
N GLY A 33 5.87 -5.55 -24.66
CA GLY A 33 5.47 -5.87 -23.29
C GLY A 33 4.08 -5.35 -22.91
N VAL A 34 3.71 -4.12 -23.31
CA VAL A 34 2.42 -3.54 -22.93
C VAL A 34 1.23 -4.20 -23.66
N PRO A 35 1.26 -4.42 -24.98
CA PRO A 35 0.19 -5.18 -25.66
C PRO A 35 0.07 -6.62 -25.15
N LEU A 36 1.20 -7.28 -24.86
CA LEU A 36 1.22 -8.61 -24.27
C LEU A 36 0.57 -8.60 -22.88
N ALA A 37 0.90 -7.62 -22.04
CA ALA A 37 0.29 -7.46 -20.72
C ALA A 37 -1.21 -7.19 -20.81
N TRP A 38 -1.65 -6.29 -21.70
CA TRP A 38 -3.07 -6.02 -21.95
C TRP A 38 -3.84 -7.28 -22.38
N TRP A 39 -3.25 -8.09 -23.27
CA TRP A 39 -3.85 -9.33 -23.74
C TRP A 39 -3.92 -10.38 -22.62
N LEU A 40 -2.86 -10.55 -21.84
CA LEU A 40 -2.83 -11.47 -20.70
C LEU A 40 -3.87 -11.11 -19.62
N ILE A 41 -4.06 -9.80 -19.36
CA ILE A 41 -5.09 -9.32 -18.42
C ILE A 41 -6.50 -9.73 -18.89
N LYS A 42 -6.77 -9.71 -20.20
CA LYS A 42 -8.08 -10.11 -20.76
C LYS A 42 -8.35 -11.61 -20.68
N VAL A 43 -7.31 -12.45 -20.73
CA VAL A 43 -7.46 -13.91 -20.87
C VAL A 43 -7.45 -14.64 -19.53
N SER A 44 -6.54 -14.29 -18.60
CA SER A 44 -6.23 -15.18 -17.46
C SER A 44 -6.03 -14.49 -16.12
N SER A 45 -6.56 -13.26 -15.96
CA SER A 45 -6.41 -12.37 -14.79
C SER A 45 -5.06 -11.65 -14.68
N LEU A 46 -4.98 -10.68 -13.75
CA LEU A 46 -3.81 -9.83 -13.52
C LEU A 46 -2.54 -10.58 -13.10
N ARG A 47 -2.66 -11.81 -12.56
CA ARG A 47 -1.51 -12.59 -12.09
C ARG A 47 -0.58 -13.01 -13.25
N ALA A 48 -1.13 -13.29 -14.43
CA ALA A 48 -0.38 -13.74 -15.59
C ALA A 48 0.68 -12.74 -16.09
N PRO A 49 0.38 -11.45 -16.35
CA PRO A 49 1.39 -10.47 -16.74
C PRO A 49 2.42 -10.20 -15.63
N MET A 50 2.03 -10.27 -14.35
CA MET A 50 2.97 -10.10 -13.23
C MET A 50 3.97 -11.25 -13.17
N MET A 51 3.53 -12.50 -13.31
CA MET A 51 4.45 -13.65 -13.37
C MET A 51 5.36 -13.61 -14.60
N ALA A 52 4.84 -13.19 -15.75
CA ALA A 52 5.65 -13.01 -16.96
C ALA A 52 6.73 -11.93 -16.74
N ALA A 53 6.40 -10.81 -16.09
CA ALA A 53 7.36 -9.75 -15.76
C ALA A 53 8.49 -10.27 -14.84
N VAL A 54 8.15 -11.03 -13.80
CA VAL A 54 9.15 -11.64 -12.90
C VAL A 54 10.07 -12.59 -13.66
N LEU A 55 9.51 -13.43 -14.55
CA LEU A 55 10.30 -14.33 -15.39
C LEU A 55 11.31 -13.58 -16.27
N PHE A 56 10.88 -12.48 -16.93
CA PHE A 56 11.77 -11.68 -17.77
C PHE A 56 12.86 -10.95 -16.97
N VAL A 57 12.55 -10.49 -15.75
CA VAL A 57 13.54 -9.86 -14.86
C VAL A 57 14.60 -10.89 -14.42
N LEU A 58 14.19 -12.10 -14.05
CA LEU A 58 15.12 -13.18 -13.69
C LEU A 58 15.99 -13.61 -14.88
N LEU A 59 15.41 -13.70 -16.08
CA LEU A 59 16.15 -14.00 -17.30
C LEU A 59 17.15 -12.88 -17.65
N GLY A 60 16.76 -11.62 -17.48
CA GLY A 60 17.65 -10.47 -17.65
C GLY A 60 18.82 -10.47 -16.66
N ALA A 61 18.55 -10.76 -15.39
CA ALA A 61 19.59 -10.90 -14.37
C ALA A 61 20.58 -12.03 -14.69
N LEU A 62 20.09 -13.16 -15.22
CA LEU A 62 20.92 -14.27 -15.67
C LEU A 62 21.82 -13.85 -16.85
N LEU A 63 21.30 -13.08 -17.81
CA LEU A 63 22.07 -12.58 -18.95
C LEU A 63 23.17 -11.58 -18.52
N VAL A 64 22.94 -10.80 -17.46
CA VAL A 64 23.95 -9.88 -16.92
C VAL A 64 25.14 -10.65 -16.32
N LEU A 65 24.92 -11.83 -15.74
CA LEU A 65 26.01 -12.70 -15.27
C LEU A 65 26.90 -13.22 -16.41
N LEU A 66 26.42 -13.15 -17.66
CA LEU A 66 27.18 -13.54 -18.85
C LEU A 66 28.02 -12.40 -19.44
N LEU A 67 27.86 -11.17 -18.96
CA LEU A 67 28.62 -10.02 -19.44
C LEU A 67 30.02 -9.99 -18.80
N PRO A 68 31.10 -9.95 -19.61
CA PRO A 68 32.46 -9.84 -19.10
C PRO A 68 32.77 -8.43 -18.56
N GLU A 69 33.70 -8.34 -17.62
CA GLU A 69 34.21 -7.06 -17.10
C GLU A 69 34.90 -6.27 -18.22
N THR A 70 34.47 -5.03 -18.46
CA THR A 70 34.98 -4.22 -19.59
C THR A 70 36.14 -3.29 -19.23
N LEU A 71 36.50 -3.19 -17.94
CA LEU A 71 37.58 -2.31 -17.48
C LEU A 71 38.93 -2.64 -18.13
N HIS A 72 39.23 -3.93 -18.32
CA HIS A 72 40.50 -4.40 -18.92
C HIS A 72 40.65 -4.07 -20.41
N LEU A 73 39.55 -3.79 -21.14
CA LEU A 73 39.64 -3.39 -22.55
C LEU A 73 40.19 -1.97 -22.73
N ARG A 74 39.98 -1.09 -21.75
CA ARG A 74 40.49 0.29 -21.77
C ARG A 74 42.01 0.35 -21.60
N GLU A 75 42.56 -0.60 -20.87
CA GLU A 75 44.00 -0.75 -20.64
C GLU A 75 44.73 -1.21 -21.91
N HIS A 76 44.15 -2.16 -22.64
CA HIS A 76 44.66 -2.61 -23.94
C HIS A 76 44.58 -1.56 -25.06
N LEU A 77 43.54 -0.72 -25.07
CA LEU A 77 43.41 0.38 -26.04
C LEU A 77 44.45 1.49 -25.83
N ARG A 78 44.95 1.70 -24.60
CA ARG A 78 46.06 2.64 -24.31
C ARG A 78 47.43 2.13 -24.76
N ILE A 79 47.63 0.81 -24.79
CA ILE A 79 48.89 0.19 -25.24
C ILE A 79 49.05 0.29 -26.77
N SER A 80 47.99 0.65 -27.49
CA SER A 80 47.95 0.63 -28.97
C SER A 80 48.28 1.98 -29.62
N SER A 81 48.51 3.04 -28.84
CA SER A 81 49.02 4.33 -29.33
C SER A 81 50.52 4.44 -29.01
N PRO A 82 51.42 4.33 -30.00
CA PRO A 82 52.82 4.61 -29.79
C PRO A 82 53.01 6.13 -29.84
N ASP A 83 53.32 6.74 -28.70
CA ASP A 83 54.43 7.68 -28.60
C ASP A 83 54.54 8.29 -27.19
N THR A 84 55.78 8.28 -26.69
CA THR A 84 56.35 9.03 -25.56
C THR A 84 56.39 8.37 -24.17
N ASP A 85 57.36 7.47 -24.04
CA ASP A 85 58.40 7.36 -23.01
C ASP A 85 58.19 7.85 -21.55
N GLN A 86 58.45 6.88 -20.66
CA GLN A 86 59.17 6.94 -19.37
C GLN A 86 58.55 7.64 -18.15
N ALA A 87 58.05 6.83 -17.21
CA ALA A 87 58.41 6.92 -15.80
C ALA A 87 58.14 5.57 -15.10
N GLN A 88 59.15 5.06 -14.40
CA GLN A 88 59.21 3.76 -13.74
C GLN A 88 58.18 3.60 -12.62
N GLU A 89 57.60 2.39 -12.57
CA GLU A 89 56.84 1.84 -11.46
C GLU A 89 57.84 1.34 -10.39
N GLU A 90 57.89 1.97 -9.22
CA GLU A 90 58.50 1.38 -8.02
C GLU A 90 57.41 0.77 -7.13
N VAL A 91 57.52 -0.55 -6.99
CA VAL A 91 56.77 -1.42 -6.10
C VAL A 91 57.13 -1.06 -4.65
N ILE A 92 56.14 -0.73 -3.82
CA ILE A 92 56.27 -0.84 -2.37
C ILE A 92 55.19 -1.79 -1.86
N GLU A 93 55.66 -3.00 -1.58
CA GLU A 93 55.02 -4.05 -0.82
C GLU A 93 55.09 -3.67 0.67
N TYR A 94 53.96 -3.64 1.37
CA TYR A 94 53.93 -3.73 2.83
C TYR A 94 52.79 -4.65 3.24
N GLU A 95 53.17 -5.86 3.65
CA GLU A 95 52.35 -6.80 4.39
C GLU A 95 51.88 -6.18 5.73
N GLY A 96 50.64 -6.46 6.11
CA GLY A 96 50.08 -5.99 7.38
C GLY A 96 48.68 -6.52 7.66
N SER A 97 48.61 -7.80 8.02
CA SER A 97 47.56 -8.54 8.72
C SER A 97 46.08 -8.12 8.52
N SER A 98 45.35 -9.00 7.83
CA SER A 98 43.91 -9.18 7.95
C SER A 98 43.48 -9.39 9.41
N THR A 99 42.68 -8.48 9.93
CA THR A 99 41.70 -8.81 10.96
C THR A 99 40.34 -8.48 10.37
N GLU A 100 39.55 -9.54 10.22
CA GLU A 100 38.14 -9.48 9.86
C GLU A 100 37.41 -8.73 10.97
N ASP A 101 36.66 -7.70 10.59
CA ASP A 101 35.54 -7.22 11.40
C ASP A 101 34.41 -6.82 10.44
N GLU A 102 33.53 -7.78 10.20
CA GLU A 102 32.17 -7.53 9.71
C GLU A 102 31.43 -6.73 10.79
N GLY A 103 31.28 -5.42 10.58
CA GLY A 103 30.60 -4.54 11.53
C GLY A 103 29.85 -3.44 10.81
N ALA A 104 28.51 -3.54 10.86
CA ALA A 104 27.48 -2.51 10.81
C ALA A 104 27.82 -1.10 10.25
N LEU A 105 26.97 -0.62 9.35
CA LEU A 105 26.85 0.77 8.87
C LEU A 105 26.78 1.80 10.02
N THR A 106 27.93 2.19 10.58
CA THR A 106 28.08 3.43 11.35
C THR A 106 28.67 4.50 10.43
N PHE A 107 27.81 5.39 9.95
CA PHE A 107 28.15 6.53 9.09
C PHE A 107 29.07 7.51 9.86
N SER A 108 30.38 7.43 9.63
CA SER A 108 31.40 8.22 10.36
C SER A 108 31.75 9.56 9.68
N ARG A 109 32.09 10.57 10.50
CA ARG A 109 32.54 11.92 10.12
C ARG A 109 33.78 11.92 9.19
N LYS A 110 34.58 10.86 9.23
CA LYS A 110 35.78 10.68 8.39
C LYS A 110 35.44 10.35 6.93
N ASN A 111 34.30 9.71 6.68
CA ASN A 111 33.80 9.46 5.32
C ASN A 111 33.23 10.74 4.70
N TRP A 112 32.67 11.63 5.52
CA TRP A 112 32.20 12.95 5.10
C TRP A 112 33.34 13.87 4.65
N SER A 113 34.47 13.93 5.35
CA SER A 113 35.62 14.73 4.91
C SER A 113 36.18 14.25 3.58
N MET A 114 36.28 12.93 3.38
CA MET A 114 36.78 12.34 2.13
C MET A 114 35.83 12.56 0.94
N LEU A 115 34.51 12.54 1.18
CA LEU A 115 33.52 12.89 0.16
C LEU A 115 33.56 14.39 -0.20
N LEU A 116 33.71 15.27 0.79
CA LEU A 116 33.81 16.71 0.58
C LEU A 116 35.09 17.11 -0.16
N GLU A 117 36.22 16.48 0.15
CA GLU A 117 37.51 16.68 -0.52
C GLU A 117 37.46 16.20 -1.99
N LYS A 118 36.79 15.08 -2.28
CA LYS A 118 36.54 14.64 -3.68
C LYS A 118 35.52 15.52 -4.42
N PHE A 119 34.57 16.15 -3.72
CA PHE A 119 33.67 17.14 -4.31
C PHE A 119 34.37 18.45 -4.66
N GLU A 120 35.43 18.80 -3.93
CA GLU A 120 36.24 19.99 -4.16
C GLU A 120 36.92 19.98 -5.54
N GLU A 121 37.37 18.81 -5.98
CA GLU A 121 37.93 18.60 -7.32
C GLU A 121 36.91 18.69 -8.48
N SER A 122 35.61 18.69 -8.15
CA SER A 122 34.52 18.87 -9.13
C SER A 122 34.02 20.32 -9.20
N ARG A 123 34.69 21.26 -8.51
CA ARG A 123 34.31 22.69 -8.48
C ARG A 123 34.22 23.32 -9.87
N PHE A 124 34.97 22.87 -10.86
CA PHE A 124 34.99 23.46 -12.20
C PHE A 124 33.58 23.54 -12.83
N VAL A 125 32.69 22.59 -12.53
CA VAL A 125 31.29 22.58 -13.01
C VAL A 125 30.48 23.73 -12.37
N PHE A 126 30.74 24.03 -11.10
CA PHE A 126 30.06 25.09 -10.35
C PHE A 126 30.67 26.47 -10.57
N THR A 127 31.95 26.54 -10.97
CA THR A 127 32.66 27.79 -11.27
C THR A 127 32.29 28.34 -12.65
N ASN A 128 32.08 27.47 -13.65
CA ASN A 128 31.71 27.92 -14.99
C ASN A 128 30.19 28.08 -15.12
N PRO A 129 29.67 29.31 -15.33
CA PRO A 129 28.23 29.55 -15.36
C PRO A 129 27.52 28.81 -16.52
N LYS A 130 28.21 28.53 -17.63
CA LYS A 130 27.64 27.77 -18.75
C LYS A 130 27.49 26.29 -18.41
N LEU A 131 28.52 25.69 -17.80
CA LEU A 131 28.48 24.29 -17.36
C LEU A 131 27.45 24.10 -16.23
N LEU A 132 27.37 25.06 -15.31
CA LEU A 132 26.37 25.03 -14.24
C LEU A 132 24.93 25.14 -14.80
N ALA A 133 24.67 26.09 -15.70
CA ALA A 133 23.34 26.27 -16.29
C ALA A 133 22.88 25.02 -17.06
N LEU A 134 23.77 24.40 -17.85
CA LEU A 134 23.51 23.16 -18.57
C LEU A 134 23.38 21.95 -17.63
N SER A 135 24.17 21.88 -16.56
CA SER A 135 24.07 20.79 -15.57
C SER A 135 22.77 20.89 -14.75
N ALA A 136 22.31 22.10 -14.46
CA ALA A 136 21.07 22.35 -13.73
C ALA A 136 19.82 21.85 -14.49
N THR A 137 19.86 21.71 -15.83
CA THR A 137 18.73 21.13 -16.58
C THR A 137 18.51 19.65 -16.26
N PHE A 138 19.47 18.96 -15.65
CA PHE A 138 19.30 17.57 -15.20
C PHE A 138 18.39 17.46 -13.97
N LEU A 139 18.10 18.56 -13.26
CA LEU A 139 17.08 18.58 -12.20
C LEU A 139 15.70 18.17 -12.72
N VAL A 140 15.41 18.37 -14.01
CA VAL A 140 14.12 18.01 -14.62
C VAL A 140 14.15 16.69 -15.39
N GLN A 141 15.25 15.93 -15.35
CA GLN A 141 15.38 14.66 -16.09
C GLN A 141 14.39 13.60 -15.59
N SER A 142 14.28 13.46 -14.27
CA SER A 142 13.40 12.48 -13.62
C SER A 142 11.91 12.76 -13.82
N LEU A 143 11.53 14.01 -14.11
CA LEU A 143 10.14 14.43 -14.33
C LEU A 143 9.45 13.65 -15.45
N HIS A 144 10.16 13.32 -16.54
CA HIS A 144 9.55 12.65 -17.68
C HIS A 144 9.03 11.25 -17.29
N GLY A 145 9.85 10.47 -16.59
CA GLY A 145 9.47 9.14 -16.10
C GLY A 145 8.28 9.20 -15.13
N MET A 146 8.28 10.19 -14.24
CA MET A 146 7.16 10.41 -13.32
C MET A 146 5.87 10.83 -14.04
N MET A 147 5.95 11.75 -15.01
CA MET A 147 4.77 12.20 -15.76
C MET A 147 4.08 11.05 -16.49
N ASN A 148 4.83 10.09 -17.03
CA ASN A 148 4.25 8.92 -17.70
C ASN A 148 3.41 8.05 -16.75
N GLN A 149 3.75 7.99 -15.45
CA GLN A 149 2.95 7.29 -14.45
C GLN A 149 1.64 8.04 -14.13
N PHE A 150 1.69 9.37 -14.03
CA PHE A 150 0.51 10.23 -13.79
C PHE A 150 -0.37 10.39 -15.03
N LEU A 151 0.16 10.17 -16.22
CA LEU A 151 -0.56 10.27 -17.50
C LEU A 151 -1.76 9.32 -17.54
N LEU A 152 -1.56 8.06 -17.12
CA LEU A 152 -2.62 7.05 -17.05
C LEU A 152 -3.73 7.46 -16.08
N GLN A 153 -3.35 8.04 -14.95
CA GLN A 153 -4.25 8.47 -13.89
C GLN A 153 -5.14 9.62 -14.37
N LEU A 154 -4.52 10.59 -15.03
CA LEU A 154 -5.21 11.73 -15.59
C LEU A 154 -6.15 11.30 -16.73
N ALA A 155 -5.70 10.42 -17.62
CA ALA A 155 -6.52 9.89 -18.70
C ALA A 155 -7.76 9.13 -18.17
N SER A 156 -7.57 8.29 -17.15
CA SER A 156 -8.68 7.55 -16.56
C SER A 156 -9.70 8.46 -15.88
N LYS A 157 -9.23 9.43 -15.07
CA LYS A 157 -10.12 10.32 -14.32
C LYS A 157 -10.78 11.40 -15.17
N ARG A 158 -10.07 12.00 -16.14
CA ARG A 158 -10.55 13.11 -16.95
C ARG A 158 -11.31 12.67 -18.20
N LEU A 159 -10.87 11.59 -18.86
CA LEU A 159 -11.43 11.13 -20.14
C LEU A 159 -12.30 9.87 -20.01
N GLY A 160 -12.37 9.29 -18.80
CA GLY A 160 -13.14 8.09 -18.49
C GLY A 160 -12.55 6.82 -19.10
N TRP A 161 -11.27 6.82 -19.48
CA TRP A 161 -10.62 5.63 -20.04
C TRP A 161 -10.40 4.57 -18.97
N SER A 162 -10.56 3.29 -19.32
CA SER A 162 -10.10 2.21 -18.46
C SER A 162 -8.57 2.30 -18.34
N LEU A 163 -7.99 1.85 -17.23
CA LEU A 163 -6.53 1.84 -17.07
C LEU A 163 -5.83 0.98 -18.13
N ALA A 164 -6.49 -0.09 -18.58
CA ALA A 164 -6.02 -0.93 -19.67
C ALA A 164 -5.97 -0.16 -21.00
N ASP A 165 -6.99 0.63 -21.32
CA ASP A 165 -7.01 1.44 -22.55
C ASP A 165 -6.05 2.63 -22.47
N ALA A 166 -5.96 3.28 -21.31
CA ALA A 166 -5.00 4.34 -21.07
C ALA A 166 -3.54 3.84 -21.20
N SER A 167 -3.28 2.56 -20.87
CA SER A 167 -1.94 1.97 -20.98
C SER A 167 -1.36 2.03 -22.41
N PHE A 168 -2.20 2.10 -23.46
CA PHE A 168 -1.75 2.26 -24.85
C PHE A 168 -1.07 3.61 -25.12
N LEU A 169 -1.23 4.61 -24.25
CA LEU A 169 -0.45 5.85 -24.33
C LEU A 169 1.05 5.62 -24.13
N ILE A 170 1.44 4.58 -23.38
CA ILE A 170 2.84 4.26 -23.12
C ILE A 170 3.53 3.73 -24.40
N PRO A 171 3.00 2.70 -25.10
CA PRO A 171 3.51 2.30 -26.41
C PRO A 171 3.52 3.42 -27.45
N LEU A 172 2.48 4.26 -27.48
CA LEU A 172 2.43 5.40 -28.38
C LEU A 172 3.59 6.37 -28.14
N ALA A 173 3.86 6.70 -26.88
CA ALA A 173 5.01 7.50 -26.48
C ALA A 173 6.33 6.82 -26.88
N SER A 174 6.46 5.50 -26.66
CA SER A 174 7.64 4.73 -27.03
C SER A 174 7.89 4.66 -28.54
N ILE A 175 6.84 4.51 -29.36
CA ILE A 175 6.93 4.58 -30.83
C ILE A 175 7.41 5.96 -31.25
N THR A 176 6.80 7.00 -30.69
CA THR A 176 7.16 8.39 -30.99
C THR A 176 8.62 8.66 -30.64
N ASN A 177 9.07 8.20 -29.47
CA ASN A 177 10.45 8.31 -29.03
C ASN A 177 11.41 7.53 -29.95
N PHE A 178 11.05 6.31 -30.34
CA PHE A 178 11.85 5.51 -31.26
C PHE A 178 12.00 6.21 -32.61
N VAL A 179 10.89 6.69 -33.19
CA VAL A 179 10.90 7.44 -34.44
C VAL A 179 11.73 8.72 -34.30
N GLN A 180 11.59 9.41 -33.17
CA GLN A 180 12.35 10.63 -32.88
C GLN A 180 13.85 10.37 -32.83
N LEU A 181 14.30 9.35 -32.10
CA LEU A 181 15.72 9.05 -31.91
C LEU A 181 16.37 8.45 -33.17
N VAL A 182 15.65 7.61 -33.91
CA VAL A 182 16.21 6.85 -35.05
C VAL A 182 16.11 7.61 -36.37
N PHE A 183 15.03 8.37 -36.58
CA PHE A 183 14.78 9.02 -37.88
C PHE A 183 14.81 10.55 -37.78
N VAL A 184 14.07 11.13 -36.84
CA VAL A 184 13.86 12.59 -36.81
C VAL A 184 15.11 13.32 -36.36
N LEU A 185 15.74 12.92 -35.25
CA LEU A 185 16.97 13.56 -34.78
C LEU A 185 18.09 13.45 -35.84
N PRO A 186 18.45 12.26 -36.38
CA PRO A 186 19.44 12.19 -37.45
C PRO A 186 19.11 13.05 -38.68
N ALA A 187 17.83 13.13 -39.07
CA ALA A 187 17.40 14.01 -40.16
C ALA A 187 17.59 15.50 -39.81
N ILE A 188 17.24 15.92 -38.59
CA ILE A 188 17.47 17.28 -38.10
C ILE A 188 18.96 17.60 -38.07
N TYR A 189 19.80 16.71 -37.52
CA TYR A 189 21.26 16.87 -37.52
C TYR A 189 21.82 16.93 -38.95
N GLY A 190 21.27 16.15 -39.89
CA GLY A 190 21.62 16.17 -41.32
C GLY A 190 21.16 17.43 -42.06
N ILE A 191 20.06 18.05 -41.66
CA ILE A 191 19.63 19.37 -42.18
C ILE A 191 20.52 20.47 -41.60
N LEU A 192 20.77 20.44 -40.28
CA LEU A 192 21.63 21.41 -39.60
C LEU A 192 23.10 21.33 -40.04
N SER A 193 23.56 20.16 -40.48
CA SER A 193 24.92 19.98 -41.02
C SER A 193 25.10 20.65 -42.38
N ARG A 194 24.03 20.80 -43.19
CA ARG A 194 24.08 21.57 -44.46
C ARG A 194 24.38 23.05 -44.25
N PHE A 195 24.18 23.56 -43.04
CA PHE A 195 24.49 24.94 -42.66
C PHE A 195 25.88 25.10 -42.04
N HIS A 196 26.75 24.07 -42.11
CA HIS A 196 28.13 24.07 -41.57
C HIS A 196 28.23 24.51 -40.10
N LEU A 197 27.22 24.21 -39.28
CA LEU A 197 27.21 24.56 -37.86
C LEU A 197 28.09 23.59 -37.03
N GLN A 198 28.74 24.11 -35.98
CA GLN A 198 29.48 23.32 -34.99
C GLN A 198 28.56 22.34 -34.25
N ALA A 199 29.10 21.17 -33.83
CA ALA A 199 28.37 20.15 -33.07
C ALA A 199 27.66 20.74 -31.83
N ALA A 200 28.37 21.56 -31.05
CA ALA A 200 27.84 22.26 -29.88
C ALA A 200 26.61 23.16 -30.20
N VAL A 201 26.60 23.84 -31.34
CA VAL A 201 25.47 24.70 -31.77
C VAL A 201 24.26 23.85 -32.19
N LYS A 202 24.50 22.69 -32.80
CA LYS A 202 23.44 21.73 -33.15
C LYS A 202 22.80 21.14 -31.90
N ASP A 203 23.61 20.67 -30.95
CA ASP A 203 23.13 20.12 -29.67
C ASP A 203 22.36 21.16 -28.85
N LEU A 204 22.83 22.41 -28.84
CA LEU A 204 22.13 23.51 -28.17
C LEU A 204 20.79 23.87 -28.86
N THR A 205 20.73 23.79 -30.19
CA THR A 205 19.49 24.05 -30.94
C THR A 205 18.47 22.93 -30.73
N VAL A 206 18.92 21.67 -30.78
CA VAL A 206 18.09 20.49 -30.54
C VAL A 206 17.55 20.49 -29.12
N SER A 207 18.39 20.76 -28.12
CA SER A 207 17.96 20.84 -26.71
C SER A 207 16.91 21.93 -26.48
N ARG A 208 17.08 23.13 -27.06
CA ARG A 208 16.06 24.20 -26.99
C ARG A 208 14.72 23.78 -27.60
N GLY A 209 14.75 23.18 -28.78
CA GLY A 209 13.55 22.66 -29.43
C GLY A 209 12.87 21.57 -28.61
N SER A 210 13.65 20.64 -28.05
CA SER A 210 13.15 19.58 -27.18
C SER A 210 12.55 20.11 -25.87
N ALA A 211 13.17 21.10 -25.23
CA ALA A 211 12.62 21.74 -24.03
C ALA A 211 11.28 22.45 -24.32
N LEU A 212 11.17 23.13 -25.47
CA LEU A 212 9.93 23.76 -25.90
C LEU A 212 8.81 22.71 -26.13
N LEU A 213 9.12 21.61 -26.82
CA LEU A 213 8.17 20.52 -27.04
C LEU A 213 7.72 19.86 -25.73
N MET A 214 8.64 19.64 -24.78
CA MET A 214 8.32 19.15 -23.43
C MET A 214 7.37 20.10 -22.69
N ALA A 215 7.65 21.41 -22.73
CA ALA A 215 6.82 22.42 -22.07
C ALA A 215 5.41 22.51 -22.69
N LEU A 216 5.33 22.57 -24.03
CA LEU A 216 4.06 22.62 -24.76
C LEU A 216 3.25 21.33 -24.62
N GLY A 217 3.90 20.17 -24.69
CA GLY A 217 3.25 18.87 -24.50
C GLY A 217 2.71 18.70 -23.09
N SER A 218 3.48 19.08 -22.07
CA SER A 218 3.03 19.06 -20.67
C SER A 218 1.85 20.02 -20.44
N LEU A 219 1.92 21.23 -21.00
CA LEU A 219 0.81 22.19 -20.94
C LEU A 219 -0.44 21.66 -21.63
N GLY A 220 -0.30 21.06 -22.82
CA GLY A 220 -1.39 20.42 -23.55
C GLY A 220 -2.05 19.28 -22.76
N LEU A 221 -1.26 18.43 -22.12
CA LEU A 221 -1.76 17.38 -21.21
C LEU A 221 -2.49 17.97 -20.00
N ALA A 222 -2.00 19.09 -19.47
CA ALA A 222 -2.63 19.75 -18.34
C ALA A 222 -4.02 20.30 -18.67
N VAL A 223 -4.24 20.83 -19.87
CA VAL A 223 -5.49 21.54 -20.23
C VAL A 223 -6.43 20.79 -21.17
N SER A 224 -5.98 19.71 -21.83
CA SER A 224 -6.77 19.03 -22.86
C SER A 224 -8.08 18.40 -22.31
N PRO A 225 -9.25 18.79 -22.84
CA PRO A 225 -10.54 18.21 -22.44
C PRO A 225 -11.01 17.09 -23.38
N ALA A 226 -10.47 17.02 -24.61
CA ALA A 226 -10.88 16.06 -25.63
C ALA A 226 -9.85 14.93 -25.80
N ARG A 227 -10.34 13.71 -26.04
CA ARG A 227 -9.53 12.50 -26.25
C ARG A 227 -8.43 12.68 -27.31
N GLY A 228 -8.77 13.26 -28.47
CA GLY A 228 -7.80 13.50 -29.55
C GLY A 228 -6.69 14.50 -29.18
N LEU A 229 -7.04 15.61 -28.52
CA LEU A 229 -6.07 16.60 -28.06
C LEU A 229 -5.12 16.03 -27.00
N PHE A 230 -5.62 15.14 -26.14
CA PHE A 230 -4.81 14.44 -25.14
C PHE A 230 -3.76 13.53 -25.80
N VAL A 231 -4.16 12.76 -26.83
CA VAL A 231 -3.25 11.91 -27.61
C VAL A 231 -2.19 12.75 -28.34
N ILE A 232 -2.59 13.85 -28.99
CA ILE A 232 -1.65 14.76 -29.67
C ILE A 232 -0.67 15.38 -28.67
N SER A 233 -1.14 15.77 -27.49
CA SER A 233 -0.29 16.34 -26.44
C SER A 233 0.72 15.31 -25.91
N THR A 234 0.33 14.04 -25.77
CA THR A 234 1.24 12.94 -25.44
C THR A 234 2.34 12.80 -26.50
N ILE A 235 2.00 12.82 -27.79
CA ILE A 235 2.98 12.74 -28.89
C ILE A 235 3.97 13.91 -28.82
N ILE A 236 3.48 15.15 -28.67
CA ILE A 236 4.32 16.35 -28.56
C ILE A 236 5.26 16.25 -27.36
N PHE A 237 4.74 15.79 -26.20
CA PHE A 237 5.54 15.58 -25.00
C PHE A 237 6.66 14.54 -25.24
N SER A 238 6.35 13.42 -25.92
CA SER A 238 7.33 12.39 -26.26
C SER A 238 8.42 12.89 -27.22
N LEU A 239 8.08 13.68 -28.23
CA LEU A 239 9.08 14.25 -29.16
C LEU A 239 10.17 15.09 -28.46
N GLY A 240 9.89 15.59 -27.25
CA GLY A 240 10.83 16.34 -26.43
C GLY A 240 11.95 15.53 -25.76
N MET A 241 12.01 14.20 -25.92
CA MET A 241 12.99 13.33 -25.25
C MET A 241 14.46 13.55 -25.65
N GLY A 242 14.72 14.33 -26.71
CA GLY A 242 16.07 14.67 -27.16
C GLY A 242 16.83 15.66 -26.27
N LEU A 243 16.17 16.27 -25.27
CA LEU A 243 16.75 17.32 -24.41
C LEU A 243 18.05 16.88 -23.72
N HIS A 244 17.96 15.88 -22.86
CA HIS A 244 19.08 15.48 -22.00
C HIS A 244 20.22 14.76 -22.71
N PRO A 245 19.98 13.93 -23.74
CA PRO A 245 21.07 13.42 -24.58
C PRO A 245 21.86 14.54 -25.27
N ALA A 246 21.19 15.53 -25.85
CA ALA A 246 21.85 16.66 -26.52
C ALA A 246 22.63 17.53 -25.52
N ILE A 247 22.07 17.84 -24.35
CA ILE A 247 22.80 18.59 -23.31
C ILE A 247 23.98 17.77 -22.76
N ARG A 248 23.83 16.46 -22.58
CA ARG A 248 24.92 15.58 -22.11
C ARG A 248 26.08 15.53 -23.11
N SER A 249 25.76 15.48 -24.41
CA SER A 249 26.73 15.57 -25.51
C SER A 249 27.48 16.90 -25.44
N LEU A 250 26.75 18.03 -25.46
CA LEU A 250 27.30 19.37 -25.35
C LEU A 250 28.18 19.58 -24.10
N LEU A 251 27.75 19.09 -22.94
CA LEU A 251 28.51 19.19 -21.69
C LEU A 251 29.82 18.40 -21.74
N THR A 252 29.82 17.25 -22.41
CA THR A 252 31.02 16.43 -22.59
C THR A 252 32.03 17.13 -23.50
N ASP A 253 31.56 17.79 -24.55
CA ASP A 253 32.40 18.56 -25.47
C ASP A 253 33.02 19.83 -24.84
N LEU A 254 32.43 20.33 -23.75
CA LEU A 254 32.88 21.56 -23.08
C LEU A 254 33.86 21.31 -21.93
N VAL A 255 34.18 20.04 -21.62
CA VAL A 255 34.99 19.62 -20.47
C VAL A 255 36.16 18.77 -20.94
N ASP A 256 37.31 18.88 -20.28
CA ASP A 256 38.48 18.07 -20.59
C ASP A 256 38.19 16.55 -20.43
N PRO A 257 38.69 15.68 -21.33
CA PRO A 257 38.45 14.23 -21.28
C PRO A 257 38.78 13.58 -19.92
N THR A 258 39.72 14.12 -19.16
CA THR A 258 40.10 13.62 -17.82
C THR A 258 39.03 13.87 -16.75
N GLN A 259 38.11 14.80 -16.98
CA GLN A 259 37.10 15.25 -16.01
C GLN A 259 35.67 14.80 -16.35
N VAL A 260 35.46 14.12 -17.49
CA VAL A 260 34.13 13.67 -17.96
C VAL A 260 33.41 12.74 -16.97
N SER A 261 34.15 11.83 -16.32
CA SER A 261 33.57 10.94 -15.30
C SER A 261 33.03 11.70 -14.10
N ARG A 262 33.71 12.79 -13.69
CA ARG A 262 33.31 13.67 -12.60
C ARG A 262 32.07 14.48 -12.98
N LEU A 263 32.04 14.99 -14.20
CA LEU A 263 30.87 15.68 -14.77
C LEU A 263 29.63 14.78 -14.71
N TYR A 264 29.73 13.52 -15.17
CA TYR A 264 28.60 12.58 -15.08
C TYR A 264 28.19 12.26 -13.65
N GLY A 265 29.14 12.22 -12.71
CA GLY A 265 28.83 12.17 -11.28
C GLY A 265 27.97 13.34 -10.83
N VAL A 266 28.34 14.58 -11.21
CA VAL A 266 27.55 15.79 -10.91
C VAL A 266 26.17 15.74 -11.57
N LEU A 267 26.06 15.29 -12.82
CA LEU A 267 24.76 15.17 -13.51
C LEU A 267 23.84 14.16 -12.81
N ALA A 268 24.38 13.05 -12.34
CA ALA A 268 23.61 12.06 -11.58
C ALA A 268 23.12 12.62 -10.23
N VAL A 269 23.95 13.42 -9.56
CA VAL A 269 23.56 14.11 -8.32
C VAL A 269 22.45 15.12 -8.60
N MET A 270 22.56 15.92 -9.67
CA MET A 270 21.51 16.86 -10.08
C MET A 270 20.20 16.14 -10.41
N GLU A 271 20.25 15.03 -11.14
CA GLU A 271 19.07 14.21 -11.43
C GLU A 271 18.42 13.66 -10.16
N THR A 272 19.24 13.20 -9.20
CA THR A 272 18.76 12.66 -7.92
C THR A 272 18.10 13.75 -7.06
N ILE A 273 18.73 14.92 -6.91
CA ILE A 273 18.15 16.07 -6.21
C ILE A 273 16.85 16.49 -6.89
N GLY A 274 16.88 16.57 -8.22
CA GLY A 274 15.73 16.87 -9.06
C GLY A 274 14.57 15.92 -8.79
N GLY A 275 14.83 14.61 -8.74
CA GLY A 275 13.83 13.59 -8.39
C GLY A 275 13.28 13.72 -6.98
N MET A 276 14.14 13.97 -5.99
CA MET A 276 13.75 14.16 -4.59
C MET A 276 12.83 15.38 -4.40
N VAL A 277 13.07 16.45 -5.15
CA VAL A 277 12.27 17.69 -5.07
C VAL A 277 11.00 17.57 -5.92
N SER A 278 11.12 17.09 -7.15
CA SER A 278 10.00 17.04 -8.09
C SER A 278 8.95 15.98 -7.74
N SER A 279 9.34 14.85 -7.14
CA SER A 279 8.40 13.80 -6.71
C SER A 279 7.30 14.31 -5.77
N PRO A 280 7.61 14.90 -4.59
CA PRO A 280 6.58 15.43 -3.69
C PRO A 280 5.87 16.66 -4.28
N LEU A 281 6.56 17.52 -5.03
CA LEU A 281 5.95 18.71 -5.64
C LEU A 281 4.89 18.35 -6.68
N VAL A 282 5.23 17.45 -7.62
CA VAL A 282 4.30 16.96 -8.65
C VAL A 282 3.19 16.17 -8.00
N ALA A 283 3.50 15.24 -7.10
CA ALA A 283 2.48 14.43 -6.44
C ALA A 283 1.50 15.31 -5.64
N GLY A 284 2.01 16.31 -4.92
CA GLY A 284 1.21 17.29 -4.18
C GLY A 284 0.36 18.17 -5.10
N ALA A 285 0.91 18.65 -6.21
CA ALA A 285 0.18 19.45 -7.20
C ALA A 285 -0.86 18.64 -7.96
N PHE A 286 -0.56 17.38 -8.28
CA PHE A 286 -1.47 16.45 -8.92
C PHE A 286 -2.62 16.08 -7.97
N SER A 287 -2.31 15.71 -6.73
CA SER A 287 -3.29 15.46 -5.66
C SER A 287 -4.21 16.67 -5.42
N SER A 288 -3.63 17.86 -5.22
CA SER A 288 -4.39 19.11 -5.02
C SER A 288 -5.23 19.46 -6.25
N GLY A 289 -4.69 19.18 -7.44
CA GLY A 289 -5.38 19.36 -8.71
C GLY A 289 -6.58 18.44 -8.87
N LEU A 290 -6.43 17.15 -8.52
CA LEU A 290 -7.52 16.19 -8.50
C LEU A 290 -8.63 16.59 -7.52
N LYS A 291 -8.29 17.17 -6.36
CA LYS A 291 -9.26 17.70 -5.38
C LYS A 291 -10.11 18.84 -5.95
N LYS A 292 -9.51 19.74 -6.74
CA LYS A 292 -10.21 20.90 -7.34
C LYS A 292 -11.05 20.54 -8.57
N GLY A 293 -10.76 19.43 -9.25
CA GLY A 293 -11.51 18.98 -10.42
C GLY A 293 -11.37 19.87 -11.67
N GLY A 294 -12.06 19.51 -12.75
CA GLY A 294 -12.03 20.27 -14.00
C GLY A 294 -10.62 20.42 -14.60
N LEU A 295 -10.27 21.61 -15.08
CA LEU A 295 -8.94 21.89 -15.68
C LEU A 295 -7.79 21.75 -14.67
N TRP A 296 -8.06 21.96 -13.37
CA TRP A 296 -7.06 21.85 -12.30
C TRP A 296 -6.58 20.42 -12.05
N SER A 297 -7.31 19.40 -12.53
CA SER A 297 -6.90 17.99 -12.46
C SER A 297 -5.54 17.71 -13.12
N GLY A 298 -5.06 18.60 -13.99
CA GLY A 298 -3.76 18.50 -14.66
C GLY A 298 -2.63 19.22 -13.92
N GLY A 299 -2.81 19.58 -12.63
CA GLY A 299 -1.88 20.41 -11.86
C GLY A 299 -0.43 19.91 -11.87
N GLY A 300 -0.21 18.60 -11.77
CA GLY A 300 1.15 18.01 -11.88
C GLY A 300 1.82 18.29 -13.23
N PHE A 301 1.05 18.26 -14.32
CA PHE A 301 1.54 18.58 -15.66
C PHE A 301 1.77 20.09 -15.86
N LEU A 302 1.06 20.97 -15.15
CA LEU A 302 1.37 22.41 -15.13
C LEU A 302 2.71 22.68 -14.45
N VAL A 303 2.97 22.03 -13.31
CA VAL A 303 4.27 22.13 -12.61
C VAL A 303 5.39 21.63 -13.52
N ALA A 304 5.18 20.51 -14.21
CA ALA A 304 6.14 20.00 -15.19
C ALA A 304 6.35 20.98 -16.35
N ALA A 305 5.29 21.60 -16.89
CA ALA A 305 5.41 22.59 -17.96
C ALA A 305 6.26 23.81 -17.54
N VAL A 306 6.06 24.31 -16.31
CA VAL A 306 6.86 25.40 -15.74
C VAL A 306 8.31 24.97 -15.55
N ALA A 307 8.55 23.76 -15.04
CA ALA A 307 9.90 23.23 -14.85
C ALA A 307 10.66 23.06 -16.18
N TYR A 308 10.01 22.52 -17.22
CA TYR A 308 10.61 22.40 -18.56
C TYR A 308 10.82 23.77 -19.22
N ALA A 309 9.90 24.73 -19.02
CA ALA A 309 10.11 26.10 -19.49
C ALA A 309 11.32 26.76 -18.81
N ALA A 310 11.49 26.56 -17.49
CA ALA A 310 12.66 27.04 -16.77
C ALA A 310 13.97 26.39 -17.28
N ALA A 311 13.97 25.08 -17.53
CA ALA A 311 15.11 24.41 -18.16
C ALA A 311 15.39 24.98 -19.58
N GLY A 312 14.35 25.27 -20.35
CA GLY A 312 14.46 25.97 -21.63
C GLY A 312 15.11 27.35 -21.49
N LEU A 313 14.68 28.15 -20.52
CA LEU A 313 15.29 29.47 -20.22
C LEU A 313 16.77 29.34 -19.84
N LEU A 314 17.15 28.31 -19.07
CA LEU A 314 18.56 28.03 -18.78
C LEU A 314 19.36 27.74 -20.05
N THR A 315 18.82 26.93 -20.98
CA THR A 315 19.50 26.70 -22.28
C THR A 315 19.54 27.94 -23.19
N LEU A 316 18.61 28.88 -23.02
CA LEU A 316 18.61 30.16 -23.73
C LEU A 316 19.65 31.13 -23.17
N SER A 317 19.94 31.05 -21.87
CA SER A 317 20.98 31.86 -21.22
C SER A 317 22.41 31.50 -21.67
N VAL A 318 22.59 30.30 -22.24
CA VAL A 318 23.88 29.83 -22.74
C VAL A 318 24.04 30.20 -24.21
N SER A 319 25.12 30.91 -24.53
CA SER A 319 25.54 31.15 -25.91
C SER A 319 26.87 30.47 -26.20
N VAL A 320 26.89 29.70 -27.29
CA VAL A 320 28.09 29.11 -27.90
C VAL A 320 28.38 29.95 -29.14
N LYS A 321 29.57 30.54 -29.23
CA LYS A 321 29.94 31.39 -30.36
C LYS A 321 29.87 30.58 -31.66
N LYS A 322 29.20 31.13 -32.67
CA LYS A 322 29.31 30.71 -34.06
C LYS A 322 30.52 31.48 -34.60
N ASP A 323 31.63 30.81 -34.89
CA ASP A 323 32.70 31.51 -35.59
C ASP A 323 32.23 31.83 -37.01
N GLU A 324 32.27 33.13 -37.32
CA GLU A 324 32.16 33.64 -38.67
C GLU A 324 33.32 33.10 -39.49
N SER A 325 33.02 32.75 -40.74
CA SER A 325 33.97 32.35 -41.75
C SER A 325 35.22 33.24 -41.73
N ILE A 326 36.38 32.64 -41.47
CA ILE A 326 37.65 33.24 -41.84
C ILE A 326 37.65 33.31 -43.37
N THR A 327 37.33 34.48 -43.90
CA THR A 327 37.56 34.86 -45.29
C THR A 327 39.06 34.81 -45.56
N HIS A 328 39.41 34.14 -46.65
CA HIS A 328 40.68 34.27 -47.35
C HIS A 328 41.06 35.74 -47.51
N ASP A 329 42.23 36.15 -47.00
CA ASP A 329 43.34 36.71 -47.77
C ASP A 329 44.52 37.08 -46.84
N ASP A 330 45.72 36.97 -47.41
CA ASP A 330 47.04 37.46 -46.95
C ASP A 330 48.06 36.53 -46.22
N VAL A 331 48.89 35.92 -47.08
CA VAL A 331 50.37 35.81 -47.06
C VAL A 331 51.07 34.56 -46.46
N ASN A 332 51.28 33.58 -47.34
CA ASN A 332 52.51 32.82 -47.65
C ASN A 332 53.71 32.85 -46.67
N GLN A 333 54.10 31.66 -46.18
CA GLN A 333 55.47 31.15 -46.33
C GLN A 333 55.55 29.61 -46.28
N SER A 334 56.57 29.06 -46.94
CA SER A 334 56.60 27.82 -47.72
C SER A 334 57.28 26.59 -47.08
N LEU A 335 56.72 25.39 -47.40
CA LEU A 335 57.31 24.03 -47.57
C LEU A 335 57.76 23.20 -46.33
N PRO A 336 57.89 21.84 -46.39
CA PRO A 336 57.39 20.80 -47.35
C PRO A 336 56.73 19.53 -46.70
N GLU A 337 56.12 18.64 -47.53
CA GLU A 337 55.45 17.34 -47.21
C GLU A 337 56.33 16.25 -46.54
N PRO A 338 55.72 15.24 -45.87
CA PRO A 338 55.73 13.85 -46.38
C PRO A 338 54.44 13.02 -46.03
N PRO A 339 54.33 11.69 -46.26
CA PRO A 339 53.89 11.04 -47.49
C PRO A 339 52.55 10.25 -47.39
N ARG A 340 51.93 10.00 -48.55
CA ARG A 340 50.93 8.94 -48.78
C ARG A 340 51.52 7.55 -48.51
N SER A 341 50.81 6.69 -47.78
CA SER A 341 50.97 5.23 -47.83
C SER A 341 49.60 4.54 -47.94
N LYS A 342 49.40 3.90 -49.10
CA LYS A 342 48.30 2.98 -49.43
C LYS A 342 48.44 1.73 -48.57
N HIS A 343 47.36 1.10 -48.14
CA HIS A 343 47.23 -0.37 -48.23
C HIS A 343 45.77 -0.82 -48.32
N ASN A 344 45.58 -1.81 -49.19
CA ASN A 344 44.32 -2.22 -49.81
C ASN A 344 43.49 -3.13 -48.91
N PHE A 345 42.16 -2.96 -48.98
CA PHE A 345 41.17 -3.96 -48.60
C PHE A 345 41.36 -5.23 -49.43
N ARG A 346 41.55 -6.38 -48.78
CA ARG A 346 41.36 -7.72 -49.37
C ARG A 346 40.10 -8.34 -48.77
N LEU A 347 39.06 -8.45 -49.60
CA LEU A 347 37.96 -9.40 -49.40
C LEU A 347 38.55 -10.82 -49.38
N ILE A 348 38.17 -11.62 -48.38
CA ILE A 348 38.24 -13.08 -48.48
C ILE A 348 36.80 -13.58 -48.74
N GLN A 349 36.54 -13.90 -50.00
CA GLN A 349 35.50 -14.84 -50.41
C GLN A 349 36.03 -16.28 -50.33
N ASN A 350 35.10 -17.21 -50.11
CA ASN A 350 35.19 -18.68 -50.24
C ASN A 350 35.47 -19.50 -48.97
N VAL A 351 34.40 -20.03 -48.38
CA VAL A 351 34.37 -21.43 -47.90
C VAL A 351 33.04 -22.06 -48.37
N ASP A 352 33.17 -23.23 -48.99
CA ASP A 352 32.19 -24.05 -49.72
C ASP A 352 31.16 -24.71 -48.76
N PRO A 353 29.85 -24.74 -49.08
CA PRO A 353 28.83 -25.36 -48.24
C PRO A 353 28.75 -26.86 -48.52
N ARG A 354 29.76 -27.63 -48.10
CA ARG A 354 29.73 -29.09 -48.17
C ARG A 354 30.77 -29.79 -47.30
N ASP A 355 30.89 -29.40 -46.03
CA ASP A 355 31.57 -30.21 -45.00
C ASP A 355 30.71 -30.33 -43.74
N GLY A 356 30.64 -31.55 -43.23
CA GLY A 356 29.55 -32.09 -42.42
C GLY A 356 29.35 -31.49 -41.03
N PHE A 357 28.09 -31.56 -40.58
CA PHE A 357 27.67 -31.40 -39.19
C PHE A 357 28.32 -32.48 -38.29
N PRO A 358 29.09 -32.12 -37.24
CA PRO A 358 29.11 -32.89 -36.01
C PRO A 358 28.00 -32.37 -35.08
N SER A 359 27.32 -33.29 -34.39
CA SER A 359 26.29 -32.99 -33.40
C SER A 359 26.86 -32.14 -32.24
N PHE A 360 26.43 -30.88 -32.15
CA PHE A 360 26.81 -29.94 -31.10
C PHE A 360 25.91 -30.10 -29.86
N SER A 361 26.45 -30.65 -28.77
CA SER A 361 25.78 -30.77 -27.48
C SER A 361 25.90 -29.47 -26.66
N LEU A 362 24.76 -28.89 -26.26
CA LEU A 362 24.63 -27.69 -25.43
C LEU A 362 25.28 -27.78 -24.04
N SER A 363 25.60 -28.99 -23.55
CA SER A 363 26.15 -29.20 -22.20
C SER A 363 27.61 -28.74 -22.05
N ASN A 364 28.41 -28.75 -23.12
CA ASN A 364 29.85 -28.51 -23.03
C ASN A 364 30.23 -27.02 -23.12
N ILE A 365 29.36 -26.16 -23.64
CA ILE A 365 29.59 -24.70 -23.67
C ILE A 365 29.35 -24.09 -22.29
N ALA A 366 28.34 -24.57 -21.55
CA ALA A 366 28.05 -24.08 -20.20
C ALA A 366 29.20 -24.34 -19.21
N LEU A 367 29.87 -25.49 -19.33
CA LEU A 367 31.03 -25.84 -18.48
C LEU A 367 32.33 -25.12 -18.88
N GLN A 368 32.51 -24.78 -20.17
CA GLN A 368 33.69 -24.01 -20.61
C GLN A 368 33.58 -22.52 -20.33
N ILE A 369 32.37 -21.95 -20.31
CA ILE A 369 32.16 -20.53 -19.95
C ILE A 369 32.27 -20.33 -18.43
N ALA A 370 31.86 -21.32 -17.62
CA ALA A 370 31.95 -21.25 -16.16
C ALA A 370 33.39 -21.22 -15.60
N SER A 371 34.39 -21.69 -16.35
CA SER A 371 35.78 -21.77 -15.87
C SER A 371 36.65 -20.53 -16.16
N LYS A 372 36.13 -19.52 -16.88
CA LYS A 372 36.87 -18.30 -17.24
C LYS A 372 36.12 -16.99 -16.93
N MET A 373 35.38 -16.94 -15.84
CA MET A 373 34.75 -15.72 -15.32
C MET A 373 35.40 -15.27 -14.01
N GLN A 374 36.30 -14.29 -14.08
CA GLN A 374 36.71 -13.48 -12.93
C GLN A 374 35.93 -12.16 -12.96
N LEU A 375 35.19 -11.90 -11.88
CA LEU A 375 34.47 -10.66 -11.58
C LEU A 375 35.32 -9.80 -10.61
N PRO A 376 35.13 -8.47 -10.57
CA PRO A 376 36.06 -7.53 -9.92
C PRO A 376 36.15 -7.69 -8.39
N ASN A 377 37.33 -7.37 -7.85
CA ASN A 377 37.57 -7.30 -6.40
C ASN A 377 36.66 -6.25 -5.75
N GLY A 378 35.81 -6.70 -4.82
CA GLY A 378 35.00 -5.83 -3.95
C GLY A 378 33.49 -6.06 -4.00
N VAL A 379 32.96 -6.76 -5.01
CA VAL A 379 31.53 -7.15 -5.04
C VAL A 379 31.41 -8.66 -4.95
N ASN A 380 31.15 -9.14 -3.73
CA ASN A 380 31.01 -10.57 -3.48
C ASN A 380 29.77 -11.11 -4.21
N ARG A 381 30.01 -12.05 -5.14
CA ARG A 381 29.04 -12.71 -6.04
C ARG A 381 27.78 -13.18 -5.30
N LYS A 382 27.92 -13.51 -4.02
CA LYS A 382 26.83 -13.91 -3.14
C LYS A 382 25.82 -12.78 -2.93
N TYR A 383 26.22 -11.53 -2.72
CA TYR A 383 25.30 -10.43 -2.44
C TYR A 383 24.54 -9.94 -3.68
N ALA A 384 25.12 -10.00 -4.87
CA ALA A 384 24.40 -9.64 -6.10
C ALA A 384 23.31 -10.68 -6.44
N ILE A 385 23.63 -11.98 -6.26
CA ILE A 385 22.68 -13.07 -6.42
C ILE A 385 21.63 -13.04 -5.31
N LEU A 386 22.03 -12.80 -4.05
CA LEU A 386 21.09 -12.62 -2.94
C LEU A 386 20.18 -11.41 -3.14
N ALA A 387 20.69 -10.29 -3.64
CA ALA A 387 19.88 -9.10 -3.88
C ALA A 387 18.87 -9.33 -5.01
N GLY A 388 19.29 -9.98 -6.10
CA GLY A 388 18.39 -10.36 -7.20
C GLY A 388 17.34 -11.39 -6.77
N PHE A 389 17.73 -12.37 -5.96
CA PHE A 389 16.83 -13.39 -5.41
C PHE A 389 15.90 -12.81 -4.35
N ALA A 390 16.37 -11.91 -3.50
CA ALA A 390 15.58 -11.20 -2.51
C ALA A 390 14.60 -10.23 -3.17
N LEU A 391 15.00 -9.51 -4.23
CA LEU A 391 14.09 -8.70 -5.04
C LEU A 391 13.05 -9.57 -5.75
N GLY A 392 13.46 -10.70 -6.32
CA GLY A 392 12.54 -11.67 -6.93
C GLY A 392 11.55 -12.25 -5.93
N LEU A 393 12.00 -12.62 -4.73
CA LEU A 393 11.17 -13.11 -3.63
C LEU A 393 10.25 -12.02 -3.08
N ALA A 394 10.73 -10.79 -2.93
CA ALA A 394 9.92 -9.65 -2.50
C ALA A 394 8.83 -9.32 -3.54
N TRP A 395 9.14 -9.45 -4.83
CA TRP A 395 8.17 -9.29 -5.92
C TRP A 395 7.19 -10.45 -6.04
N LEU A 396 7.64 -11.69 -5.84
CA LEU A 396 6.78 -12.87 -5.77
C LEU A 396 5.83 -12.76 -4.56
N TRP A 397 6.35 -12.36 -3.40
CA TRP A 397 5.53 -12.04 -2.23
C TRP A 397 4.50 -10.97 -2.57
N PHE A 398 4.90 -9.85 -3.17
CA PHE A 398 3.98 -8.80 -3.61
C PHE A 398 2.92 -9.28 -4.65
N ALA A 399 3.27 -10.24 -5.50
CA ALA A 399 2.38 -10.79 -6.53
C ALA A 399 1.39 -11.85 -6.00
N PHE A 400 1.75 -12.59 -4.94
CA PHE A 400 0.94 -13.68 -4.40
C PHE A 400 0.15 -13.28 -3.13
N ASP A 401 0.59 -12.27 -2.38
CA ASP A 401 0.06 -11.91 -1.05
C ASP A 401 -1.17 -10.98 -1.07
N ARG A 402 -1.74 -10.70 -2.26
CA ARG A 402 -3.01 -9.96 -2.36
C ARG A 402 -3.94 -10.52 -3.44
N PRO A 403 -5.22 -10.80 -3.15
CA PRO A 403 -6.25 -10.92 -4.18
C PRO A 403 -6.50 -9.51 -4.76
N GLN A 404 -5.66 -9.09 -5.70
CA GLN A 404 -5.82 -7.80 -6.37
C GLN A 404 -6.90 -7.91 -7.45
N VAL A 405 -8.16 -7.69 -7.07
CA VAL A 405 -9.15 -7.15 -8.02
C VAL A 405 -8.76 -5.68 -8.22
N ILE A 406 -7.86 -5.41 -9.17
CA ILE A 406 -7.57 -4.02 -9.52
C ILE A 406 -8.81 -3.47 -10.24
N PRO A 407 -9.46 -2.43 -9.70
CA PRO A 407 -10.60 -1.83 -10.35
C PRO A 407 -10.18 -1.29 -11.72
N THR A 408 -11.07 -1.38 -12.71
CA THR A 408 -10.85 -0.85 -14.07
C THR A 408 -10.55 0.66 -14.08
N HIS A 409 -10.84 1.34 -12.96
CA HIS A 409 -10.50 2.72 -12.65
C HIS A 409 -9.89 2.81 -11.24
N ILE A 410 -8.67 3.35 -11.10
CA ILE A 410 -8.05 3.63 -9.80
C ILE A 410 -8.53 5.02 -9.34
N ILE A 411 -9.16 5.07 -8.17
CA ILE A 411 -9.52 6.32 -7.50
C ILE A 411 -8.38 6.67 -6.54
N TRP A 412 -7.67 7.76 -6.84
CA TRP A 412 -6.53 8.25 -6.06
C TRP A 412 -7.02 8.80 -4.73
N ASN A 413 -6.86 8.02 -3.65
CA ASN A 413 -7.25 8.42 -2.32
C ASN A 413 -6.13 9.26 -1.67
N ALA A 414 -6.14 10.57 -1.92
CA ALA A 414 -5.10 11.49 -1.44
C ALA A 414 -5.49 12.19 -0.12
N ASN A 415 -5.89 11.40 0.88
CA ASN A 415 -6.26 11.88 2.20
C ASN A 415 -5.53 11.10 3.30
N SER A 416 -4.29 11.49 3.59
CA SER A 416 -3.63 11.21 4.86
C SER A 416 -3.15 12.53 5.47
N GLY A 417 -3.82 12.95 6.55
CA GLY A 417 -3.38 14.06 7.42
C GLY A 417 -4.11 15.39 7.23
N GLY A 418 -5.02 15.71 8.15
CA GLY A 418 -5.63 17.04 8.32
C GLY A 418 -7.04 16.97 8.90
N PRO A 419 -7.43 17.84 9.87
CA PRO A 419 -8.73 17.75 10.53
C PRO A 419 -9.85 17.91 9.50
N GLN A 420 -10.81 16.99 9.53
CA GLN A 420 -11.95 16.94 8.62
C GLN A 420 -12.73 18.25 8.66
N THR A 421 -12.42 19.15 7.74
CA THR A 421 -13.29 20.25 7.35
C THR A 421 -13.26 20.27 5.83
N ASN A 422 -14.41 20.01 5.24
CA ASN A 422 -14.67 19.96 3.79
C ASN A 422 -14.40 18.59 3.12
N ILE A 423 -15.15 17.60 3.59
CA ILE A 423 -15.74 16.58 2.71
C ILE A 423 -16.68 17.36 1.76
N PRO A 424 -16.48 17.37 0.42
CA PRO A 424 -17.55 17.83 -0.46
C PRO A 424 -18.72 16.92 -0.17
N ALA A 425 -19.91 17.51 0.04
CA ALA A 425 -21.08 16.81 0.53
C ALA A 425 -21.08 15.36 0.04
N SER A 426 -21.12 14.42 0.99
CA SER A 426 -21.72 13.13 0.70
C SER A 426 -23.06 13.39 0.01
N THR A 427 -23.78 12.37 -0.38
CA THR A 427 -25.23 12.53 -0.48
C THR A 427 -25.78 12.94 0.91
N LEU A 428 -25.63 14.22 1.27
CA LEU A 428 -25.64 14.82 2.62
C LEU A 428 -27.00 15.47 2.86
N ASP A 429 -28.05 14.73 2.52
CA ASP A 429 -29.41 14.94 3.02
C ASP A 429 -29.91 13.73 3.83
N GLN A 430 -29.06 12.72 4.06
CA GLN A 430 -29.45 11.51 4.77
C GLN A 430 -28.87 11.49 6.20
N LYS A 431 -29.72 11.86 7.16
CA LYS A 431 -29.47 11.75 8.60
C LYS A 431 -29.09 10.30 8.97
N ASP A 432 -27.90 10.10 9.54
CA ASP A 432 -27.48 8.83 10.13
C ASP A 432 -28.40 8.50 11.31
N VAL A 433 -29.20 7.43 11.17
CA VAL A 433 -30.20 7.05 12.18
C VAL A 433 -29.62 6.26 13.35
N PHE A 434 -28.36 5.83 13.23
CA PHE A 434 -27.63 5.12 14.27
C PHE A 434 -26.66 6.05 15.03
N ASP A 435 -26.69 7.35 14.74
CA ASP A 435 -25.96 8.34 15.52
C ASP A 435 -26.70 8.74 16.80
N PHE A 436 -25.95 8.77 17.89
CA PHE A 436 -26.43 9.16 19.22
C PHE A 436 -25.36 9.97 19.95
N PRO A 437 -25.70 10.89 20.86
CA PRO A 437 -24.69 11.71 21.52
C PRO A 437 -23.72 10.87 22.37
N HIS A 438 -22.58 11.47 22.74
CA HIS A 438 -21.65 10.84 23.68
C HIS A 438 -22.32 10.53 25.03
N VAL A 439 -21.93 9.41 25.65
CA VAL A 439 -22.52 8.97 26.92
C VAL A 439 -22.03 9.86 28.05
N ASN A 440 -22.97 10.36 28.86
CA ASN A 440 -22.71 11.10 30.09
C ASN A 440 -23.53 10.48 31.22
N SER A 441 -23.03 9.38 31.77
CA SER A 441 -23.73 8.57 32.77
C SER A 441 -23.42 9.06 34.20
N GLU A 442 -24.47 9.24 35.01
CA GLU A 442 -24.32 9.48 36.45
C GLU A 442 -23.99 8.20 37.22
N VAL A 443 -24.55 7.06 36.78
CA VAL A 443 -24.33 5.77 37.44
C VAL A 443 -22.89 5.30 37.23
N MET A 444 -22.31 5.50 36.05
CA MET A 444 -20.90 5.23 35.82
C MET A 444 -19.99 6.12 36.68
N ARG A 445 -20.33 7.40 36.83
CA ARG A 445 -19.58 8.32 37.70
C ARG A 445 -19.63 7.87 39.16
N ALA A 446 -20.78 7.39 39.62
CA ALA A 446 -20.92 6.85 40.97
C ALA A 446 -20.01 5.62 41.19
N VAL A 447 -19.96 4.70 40.22
CA VAL A 447 -19.05 3.54 40.28
C VAL A 447 -17.59 3.97 40.30
N CYS A 448 -17.19 4.94 39.47
CA CYS A 448 -15.81 5.45 39.45
C CYS A 448 -15.41 6.17 40.73
N ALA A 449 -16.35 6.88 41.37
CA ALA A 449 -16.11 7.58 42.64
C ALA A 449 -15.90 6.64 43.84
N THR A 450 -16.35 5.38 43.77
CA THR A 450 -16.13 4.40 44.85
C THR A 450 -14.77 3.71 44.77
N GLN A 451 -14.03 3.86 43.67
CA GLN A 451 -12.76 3.17 43.46
C GLN A 451 -11.58 3.95 44.05
N THR A 452 -10.55 3.22 44.47
CA THR A 452 -9.26 3.80 44.86
C THR A 452 -8.33 3.85 43.66
N TRP A 453 -8.11 5.05 43.12
CA TRP A 453 -7.37 5.24 41.88
C TRP A 453 -5.85 5.20 42.06
N ASN A 454 -5.19 4.37 41.27
CA ASN A 454 -3.74 4.25 41.16
C ASN A 454 -3.30 4.35 39.69
N SER A 455 -2.89 5.56 39.28
CA SER A 455 -2.44 5.83 37.91
C SER A 455 -1.16 5.08 37.52
N SER A 456 -0.44 4.50 38.48
CA SER A 456 0.79 3.71 38.22
C SER A 456 0.49 2.29 37.72
N VAL A 457 -0.76 1.83 37.83
CA VAL A 457 -1.23 0.57 37.23
C VAL A 457 -1.94 0.89 35.92
N ILE A 458 -1.47 0.29 34.83
CA ILE A 458 -1.94 0.54 33.47
C ILE A 458 -2.45 -0.77 32.88
N PHE A 459 -3.67 -0.74 32.35
CA PHE A 459 -4.30 -1.86 31.69
C PHE A 459 -4.22 -1.74 30.17
N THR A 460 -3.91 -2.85 29.53
CA THR A 460 -3.81 -2.97 28.08
C THR A 460 -4.75 -4.07 27.57
N CYS A 461 -5.61 -3.72 26.62
CA CYS A 461 -6.60 -4.63 26.03
C CYS A 461 -6.24 -4.92 24.57
N ASP A 462 -5.25 -5.78 24.31
CA ASP A 462 -4.73 -6.03 22.95
C ASP A 462 -5.19 -7.35 22.33
N SER A 463 -5.70 -8.27 23.16
CA SER A 463 -6.05 -9.64 22.76
C SER A 463 -7.48 -9.77 22.23
N ASN A 464 -8.16 -8.67 21.91
CA ASN A 464 -9.57 -8.70 21.47
C ASN A 464 -9.66 -9.30 20.06
N GLN A 465 -10.21 -10.51 19.92
CA GLN A 465 -10.37 -11.21 18.65
C GLN A 465 -11.76 -11.89 18.54
N GLY A 466 -12.16 -12.25 17.32
CA GLY A 466 -13.45 -12.88 17.03
C GLY A 466 -14.41 -11.95 16.30
N GLY A 467 -15.67 -12.35 16.16
CA GLY A 467 -16.72 -11.51 15.56
C GLY A 467 -17.12 -10.32 16.43
N VAL A 468 -18.03 -9.47 15.94
CA VAL A 468 -18.48 -8.24 16.62
C VAL A 468 -18.90 -8.45 18.07
N GLY A 469 -19.63 -9.53 18.38
CA GLY A 469 -20.05 -9.84 19.75
C GLY A 469 -18.87 -10.09 20.68
N HIS A 470 -17.85 -10.83 20.22
CA HIS A 470 -16.67 -11.17 21.00
C HIS A 470 -15.81 -9.93 21.27
N VAL A 471 -15.51 -9.17 20.22
CA VAL A 471 -14.67 -7.97 20.33
C VAL A 471 -15.34 -6.93 21.23
N ARG A 472 -16.64 -6.67 21.04
CA ARG A 472 -17.39 -5.71 21.85
C ARG A 472 -17.40 -6.09 23.33
N ASN A 473 -17.73 -7.35 23.65
CA ASN A 473 -17.80 -7.80 25.04
C ASN A 473 -16.42 -7.87 25.71
N SER A 474 -15.38 -8.30 24.98
CA SER A 474 -14.01 -8.34 25.49
C SER A 474 -13.49 -6.95 25.85
N ILE A 475 -13.73 -5.96 24.99
CA ILE A 475 -13.31 -4.56 25.26
C ILE A 475 -14.07 -4.00 26.46
N LEU A 476 -15.39 -4.18 26.52
CA LEU A 476 -16.22 -3.69 27.63
C LEU A 476 -15.82 -4.34 28.97
N ASN A 477 -15.55 -5.64 28.98
CA ASN A 477 -15.01 -6.34 30.15
C ASN A 477 -13.67 -5.73 30.58
N CYS A 478 -12.75 -5.51 29.63
CA CYS A 478 -11.45 -4.93 29.93
C CYS A 478 -11.56 -3.53 30.55
N VAL A 479 -12.44 -2.68 30.00
CA VAL A 479 -12.74 -1.36 30.56
C VAL A 479 -13.32 -1.49 31.97
N ARG A 480 -14.26 -2.41 32.20
CA ARG A 480 -14.89 -2.60 33.50
C ARG A 480 -13.92 -3.11 34.57
N TYR A 481 -12.99 -4.00 34.20
CA TYR A 481 -11.92 -4.46 35.09
C TYR A 481 -10.89 -3.35 35.38
N ALA A 482 -10.56 -2.51 34.40
CA ALA A 482 -9.69 -1.35 34.61
C ALA A 482 -10.31 -0.34 35.57
N ILE A 483 -11.61 -0.04 35.41
CA ILE A 483 -12.38 0.80 36.35
C ILE A 483 -12.40 0.16 37.73
N GLY A 484 -12.76 -1.13 37.83
CA GLY A 484 -12.84 -1.85 39.11
C GLY A 484 -11.48 -2.02 39.83
N ALA A 485 -10.37 -1.79 39.13
CA ALA A 485 -9.04 -1.76 39.74
C ALA A 485 -8.57 -0.34 40.10
N GLY A 486 -9.27 0.70 39.64
CA GLY A 486 -8.83 2.09 39.74
C GLY A 486 -7.56 2.40 38.92
N GLY A 487 -7.29 1.67 37.83
CA GLY A 487 -6.09 1.85 37.02
C GLY A 487 -6.27 2.79 35.82
N SER A 488 -5.20 3.07 35.09
CA SER A 488 -5.27 3.72 33.77
C SER A 488 -5.59 2.71 32.68
N LEU A 489 -6.20 3.14 31.57
CA LEU A 489 -6.52 2.30 30.43
C LEU A 489 -5.80 2.80 29.19
N VAL A 490 -5.09 1.93 28.47
CA VAL A 490 -4.61 2.25 27.12
C VAL A 490 -5.71 1.96 26.12
N MET A 491 -5.84 2.81 25.09
CA MET A 491 -6.78 2.59 23.98
C MET A 491 -6.69 1.13 23.48
N PRO A 492 -7.83 0.40 23.48
CA PRO A 492 -7.86 -1.00 23.08
C PRO A 492 -7.46 -1.23 21.63
N ASN A 493 -6.87 -2.39 21.35
CA ASN A 493 -6.60 -2.87 20.01
C ASN A 493 -7.42 -4.12 19.70
N ILE A 494 -7.64 -4.34 18.41
CA ILE A 494 -8.38 -5.48 17.86
C ILE A 494 -7.39 -6.32 17.05
N LYS A 495 -7.33 -7.60 17.37
CA LYS A 495 -6.55 -8.60 16.65
C LYS A 495 -7.40 -9.19 15.53
N LEU A 496 -6.93 -9.03 14.28
CA LEU A 496 -7.65 -9.41 13.07
C LEU A 496 -7.69 -10.93 12.89
N ARG A 497 -8.85 -11.46 12.49
CA ARG A 497 -9.07 -12.91 12.27
C ARG A 497 -8.38 -13.44 11.02
N GLU A 498 -8.45 -12.70 9.92
CA GLU A 498 -7.93 -13.12 8.60
C GLU A 498 -6.41 -13.38 8.64
N ASP A 499 -5.70 -12.67 9.52
CA ASP A 499 -4.25 -12.78 9.68
C ASP A 499 -3.84 -13.93 10.66
N ILE A 500 -4.80 -14.56 11.38
CA ILE A 500 -4.53 -15.67 12.32
C ILE A 500 -4.16 -16.96 11.57
N GLN A 501 -4.73 -17.18 10.38
CA GLN A 501 -4.41 -18.35 9.56
C GLN A 501 -2.95 -18.33 9.07
N GLU A 502 -2.42 -17.13 8.77
CA GLU A 502 -1.04 -16.90 8.37
C GLU A 502 -0.07 -16.92 9.57
N LEU A 503 -0.49 -16.39 10.73
CA LEU A 503 0.27 -16.45 11.99
C LEU A 503 0.45 -17.88 12.52
N ASN A 504 -0.49 -18.79 12.25
CA ASN A 504 -0.39 -20.21 12.63
C ASN A 504 0.54 -21.04 11.71
N MET A 505 1.05 -20.48 10.61
CA MET A 505 2.04 -21.12 9.73
C MET A 505 3.49 -20.72 10.05
N MET A 506 3.72 -19.82 11.01
CA MET A 506 5.03 -19.60 11.59
C MET A 506 5.32 -20.69 12.62
N PRO A 507 6.55 -21.23 12.72
CA PRO A 507 6.88 -22.17 13.78
C PRO A 507 6.57 -21.49 15.11
N SER A 508 5.70 -22.09 15.91
CA SER A 508 5.60 -21.75 17.32
C SER A 508 6.98 -21.97 17.90
N GLU A 509 7.67 -20.91 18.31
CA GLU A 509 8.83 -21.06 19.19
C GLU A 509 8.34 -21.83 20.41
N GLU A 510 8.74 -23.10 20.48
CA GLU A 510 8.54 -23.96 21.63
C GLU A 510 9.26 -23.34 22.82
N GLY A 511 8.52 -22.65 23.68
CA GLY A 511 9.05 -22.15 24.94
C GLY A 511 8.46 -20.80 25.34
N GLU A 512 7.54 -20.85 26.31
CA GLU A 512 7.18 -19.74 27.18
C GLU A 512 6.57 -18.46 26.55
N LYS A 513 5.23 -18.38 26.62
CA LYS A 513 4.47 -17.14 26.94
C LYS A 513 4.89 -15.85 26.21
N SER A 514 4.94 -15.81 24.88
CA SER A 514 5.18 -14.57 24.13
C SER A 514 3.93 -14.00 23.44
N HIS A 515 2.78 -13.99 24.13
CA HIS A 515 1.72 -13.00 23.85
C HIS A 515 2.11 -11.60 24.36
N MET A 516 3.21 -11.50 25.12
CA MET A 516 3.71 -10.24 25.65
C MET A 516 4.40 -9.44 24.55
N GLY A 517 3.82 -8.29 24.19
CA GLY A 517 4.56 -7.23 23.53
C GLY A 517 4.13 -6.83 22.12
N LYS A 518 3.22 -7.52 21.41
CA LYS A 518 2.77 -7.06 20.07
C LYS A 518 1.46 -6.26 20.15
N ARG A 519 1.56 -4.92 20.24
CA ARG A 519 0.43 -3.95 20.18
C ARG A 519 0.17 -3.37 18.79
N HIS A 520 1.19 -3.38 17.95
CA HIS A 520 1.24 -2.69 16.66
C HIS A 520 1.95 -3.60 15.65
N GLY A 521 1.44 -3.66 14.42
CA GLY A 521 1.99 -4.50 13.35
C GLY A 521 0.92 -5.23 12.55
N LEU A 522 1.34 -6.10 11.65
CA LEU A 522 0.46 -7.00 10.88
C LEU A 522 -0.36 -7.86 11.86
N GLY A 523 -1.68 -7.96 11.70
CA GLY A 523 -2.57 -8.65 12.64
C GLY A 523 -3.24 -7.80 13.72
N TRP A 524 -2.83 -6.54 13.95
CA TRP A 524 -3.46 -5.66 14.95
C TRP A 524 -3.93 -4.34 14.36
N LYS A 525 -5.10 -3.88 14.80
CA LYS A 525 -5.68 -2.57 14.47
C LYS A 525 -6.18 -1.85 15.71
N GLY A 526 -6.25 -0.52 15.65
CA GLY A 526 -6.85 0.28 16.70
C GLY A 526 -8.36 0.07 16.82
N LEU A 527 -8.94 0.64 17.86
CA LEU A 527 -10.38 0.63 18.13
C LEU A 527 -11.21 1.14 16.93
N ASP A 528 -10.66 2.07 16.14
CA ASP A 528 -11.23 2.66 14.93
C ASP A 528 -11.51 1.65 13.80
N TYR A 529 -10.97 0.44 13.90
CA TYR A 529 -11.27 -0.65 12.98
C TYR A 529 -12.76 -1.00 12.96
N MET A 530 -13.42 -1.05 14.12
CA MET A 530 -14.85 -1.41 14.26
C MET A 530 -15.70 -0.30 14.91
N PHE A 531 -15.11 0.54 15.74
CA PHE A 531 -15.83 1.48 16.60
C PHE A 531 -15.40 2.93 16.38
N ASP A 532 -16.21 3.87 16.85
CA ASP A 532 -15.90 5.29 16.88
C ASP A 532 -15.01 5.59 18.10
N ALA A 533 -13.70 5.71 17.85
CA ALA A 533 -12.70 5.92 18.90
C ALA A 533 -12.88 7.26 19.64
N ASP A 534 -13.36 8.30 18.95
CA ASP A 534 -13.64 9.60 19.55
C ASP A 534 -14.85 9.51 20.49
N HIS A 535 -15.90 8.81 20.06
CA HIS A 535 -17.07 8.55 20.90
C HIS A 535 -16.70 7.76 22.15
N PHE A 536 -15.90 6.72 22.00
CA PHE A 536 -15.43 5.90 23.12
C PHE A 536 -14.67 6.74 24.16
N LYS A 537 -13.64 7.47 23.71
CA LYS A 537 -12.79 8.28 24.60
C LYS A 537 -13.56 9.40 25.30
N LYS A 538 -14.41 10.13 24.57
CA LYS A 538 -15.21 11.23 25.14
C LYS A 538 -16.27 10.72 26.10
N SER A 539 -16.94 9.61 25.77
CA SER A 539 -17.94 8.98 26.64
C SER A 539 -17.34 8.54 27.97
N LEU A 540 -16.17 7.90 27.93
CA LEU A 540 -15.42 7.55 29.14
C LEU A 540 -14.99 8.78 29.94
N LYS A 541 -14.43 9.81 29.29
CA LYS A 541 -14.00 11.04 29.97
C LYS A 541 -15.14 11.76 30.70
N MET A 542 -16.35 11.75 30.15
CA MET A 542 -17.50 12.39 30.80
C MET A 542 -18.14 11.50 31.88
N SER A 543 -18.17 10.19 31.64
CA SER A 543 -18.86 9.23 32.52
C SER A 543 -17.95 8.65 33.61
N CYS A 544 -16.63 8.80 33.50
CA CYS A 544 -15.63 8.35 34.46
C CYS A 544 -14.35 9.22 34.34
N PRO A 545 -14.40 10.49 34.82
CA PRO A 545 -13.30 11.44 34.63
C PRO A 545 -12.00 11.04 35.33
N GLU A 546 -12.07 10.19 36.36
CA GLU A 546 -10.92 9.66 37.07
C GLU A 546 -10.13 8.61 36.25
N LEU A 547 -10.77 7.97 35.27
CA LEU A 547 -10.13 7.01 34.37
C LEU A 547 -9.21 7.73 33.38
N ASN A 548 -7.91 7.59 33.58
CA ASN A 548 -6.93 8.09 32.63
C ASN A 548 -6.85 7.17 31.38
N VAL A 549 -7.31 7.67 30.24
CA VAL A 549 -7.25 6.97 28.95
C VAL A 549 -6.03 7.41 28.15
N ILE A 550 -5.08 6.48 27.96
CA ILE A 550 -3.81 6.70 27.25
C ILE A 550 -3.99 6.35 25.77
N ASP A 551 -3.71 7.30 24.88
CA ASP A 551 -3.91 7.12 23.43
C ASP A 551 -2.97 6.08 22.81
N HIS A 552 -1.69 6.16 23.16
CA HIS A 552 -0.65 5.33 22.61
C HIS A 552 0.35 4.96 23.70
N MET A 553 0.81 3.71 23.68
CA MET A 553 1.85 3.22 24.58
C MET A 553 2.79 2.33 23.79
N GLU A 554 4.10 2.58 23.91
CA GLU A 554 5.13 1.81 23.23
C GLU A 554 5.19 0.37 23.75
N GLN A 555 5.69 -0.53 22.90
CA GLN A 555 5.89 -1.94 23.27
C GLN A 555 7.12 -2.05 24.18
N THR A 556 6.88 -2.06 25.50
CA THR A 556 7.94 -2.33 26.48
C THR A 556 7.85 -3.78 26.96
N VAL A 557 8.97 -4.50 26.96
CA VAL A 557 9.11 -5.80 27.64
C VAL A 557 9.94 -5.57 28.89
N ASN A 558 9.34 -5.69 30.06
CA ASN A 558 10.01 -5.53 31.35
C ASN A 558 9.32 -6.40 32.43
N GLU A 559 9.95 -6.57 33.58
CA GLU A 559 9.44 -7.38 34.71
C GLU A 559 8.20 -6.78 35.41
N ARG A 560 7.80 -5.58 35.01
CA ARG A 560 6.60 -4.87 35.49
C ARG A 560 5.50 -4.88 34.44
N ARG A 561 5.59 -5.76 33.44
CA ARG A 561 4.53 -6.03 32.47
C ARG A 561 4.20 -7.51 32.41
N ARG A 562 2.92 -7.87 32.54
CA ARG A 562 2.49 -9.27 32.48
C ARG A 562 1.05 -9.46 32.00
N GLY A 563 0.83 -10.53 31.24
CA GLY A 563 -0.49 -11.02 30.85
C GLY A 563 -1.29 -11.56 32.03
N LEU A 564 -2.57 -11.17 32.12
CA LEU A 564 -3.51 -11.65 33.13
C LEU A 564 -4.87 -11.95 32.49
N LEU A 565 -5.33 -13.19 32.68
CA LEU A 565 -6.72 -13.54 32.45
C LEU A 565 -7.52 -13.29 33.74
N PRO A 566 -8.45 -12.32 33.81
CA PRO A 566 -9.10 -11.90 35.05
C PRO A 566 -9.72 -13.04 35.87
N GLU A 567 -10.46 -13.93 35.20
CA GLU A 567 -11.12 -15.05 35.84
C GLU A 567 -10.15 -16.08 36.44
N SER A 568 -8.86 -16.07 36.05
CA SER A 568 -7.86 -16.98 36.63
C SER A 568 -7.58 -16.71 38.12
N LEU A 569 -7.98 -15.54 38.63
CA LEU A 569 -7.87 -15.20 40.05
C LEU A 569 -8.99 -15.80 40.90
N PHE A 570 -10.03 -16.35 40.28
CA PHE A 570 -11.21 -16.89 40.96
C PHE A 570 -11.26 -18.40 40.84
N ILE A 571 -11.54 -19.07 41.96
CA ILE A 571 -11.61 -20.54 42.04
C ILE A 571 -12.90 -21.04 41.37
N ASN A 572 -14.04 -20.41 41.70
CA ASN A 572 -15.34 -20.75 41.13
C ASN A 572 -15.66 -19.86 39.94
N ARG A 573 -16.04 -20.48 38.80
CA ARG A 573 -16.31 -19.80 37.52
C ARG A 573 -17.57 -20.37 36.88
N PRO A 574 -18.76 -20.10 37.44
CA PRO A 574 -20.00 -20.62 36.88
C PRO A 574 -20.29 -19.99 35.53
N THR A 575 -21.22 -20.57 34.78
CA THR A 575 -21.68 -20.04 33.48
C THR A 575 -22.40 -18.70 33.60
N SER A 576 -22.84 -18.33 34.81
CA SER A 576 -23.52 -17.06 35.12
C SER A 576 -22.58 -15.90 35.44
N GLY A 577 -21.25 -16.10 35.39
CA GLY A 577 -20.23 -15.10 35.70
C GLY A 577 -19.64 -15.24 37.11
N LEU A 578 -18.66 -14.41 37.45
CA LEU A 578 -18.01 -14.40 38.76
C LEU A 578 -19.04 -14.19 39.88
N GLU A 579 -18.98 -14.98 40.96
CA GLU A 579 -19.90 -14.86 42.10
C GLU A 579 -19.64 -13.61 42.94
N HIS A 580 -18.36 -13.25 43.09
CA HIS A 580 -17.88 -12.14 43.91
C HIS A 580 -17.01 -11.17 43.08
N PRO A 581 -17.58 -10.48 42.06
CA PRO A 581 -16.82 -9.54 41.22
C PRO A 581 -16.22 -8.37 42.02
N GLU A 582 -16.76 -8.05 43.20
CA GLU A 582 -16.26 -7.04 44.13
C GLU A 582 -14.86 -7.36 44.70
N GLU A 583 -14.48 -8.64 44.78
CA GLU A 583 -13.16 -9.08 45.26
C GLU A 583 -12.04 -8.85 44.22
N TRP A 584 -12.38 -8.40 43.01
CA TRP A 584 -11.43 -8.21 41.91
C TRP A 584 -10.21 -7.37 42.31
N GLN A 585 -10.44 -6.23 42.98
CA GLN A 585 -9.37 -5.29 43.30
C GLN A 585 -8.36 -5.88 44.29
N GLU A 586 -8.84 -6.56 45.33
CA GLU A 586 -8.02 -7.23 46.34
C GLU A 586 -7.20 -8.37 45.71
N LYS A 587 -7.85 -9.25 44.93
CA LYS A 587 -7.16 -10.37 44.27
C LYS A 587 -6.12 -9.90 43.25
N LEU A 588 -6.40 -8.80 42.54
CA LEU A 588 -5.45 -8.20 41.62
C LEU A 588 -4.23 -7.68 42.38
N HIS A 589 -4.43 -7.04 43.53
CA HIS A 589 -3.33 -6.54 44.36
C HIS A 589 -2.41 -7.69 44.80
N ASP A 590 -2.98 -8.77 45.35
CA ASP A 590 -2.23 -9.98 45.72
C ASP A 590 -1.46 -10.57 44.53
N TRP A 591 -2.09 -10.57 43.36
CA TRP A 591 -1.44 -11.05 42.13
C TRP A 591 -0.28 -10.16 41.71
N ILE A 592 -0.43 -8.83 41.78
CA ILE A 592 0.63 -7.86 41.44
C ILE A 592 1.81 -8.05 42.39
N GLU A 593 1.58 -8.12 43.71
CA GLU A 593 2.64 -8.31 44.69
C GLU A 593 3.41 -9.62 44.49
N LYS A 594 2.69 -10.67 44.09
CA LYS A 594 3.28 -11.99 43.86
C LYS A 594 4.08 -12.09 42.56
N TRP A 595 3.65 -11.41 41.50
CA TRP A 595 4.14 -11.67 40.14
C TRP A 595 4.86 -10.50 39.46
N MET A 596 4.88 -9.30 40.05
CA MET A 596 5.46 -8.10 39.46
C MET A 596 6.59 -7.55 40.33
N SER A 597 7.69 -7.11 39.72
CA SER A 597 8.83 -6.55 40.47
C SER A 597 8.43 -5.22 41.15
N PRO A 598 8.73 -4.98 42.44
CA PRO A 598 8.35 -3.76 43.16
C PRO A 598 9.18 -2.52 42.76
N THR A 599 10.31 -2.71 42.06
CA THR A 599 11.23 -1.65 41.64
C THR A 599 11.65 -1.77 40.18
N PRO A 600 11.97 -0.67 39.48
CA PRO A 600 11.90 0.72 39.95
C PRO A 600 10.47 1.27 39.90
N GLN A 601 10.09 2.09 40.90
CA GLN A 601 8.78 2.74 40.96
C GLN A 601 8.55 3.75 39.82
N SER A 602 9.61 4.17 39.12
CA SER A 602 9.54 5.03 37.95
C SER A 602 8.93 4.34 36.72
N ILE A 603 8.80 3.00 36.72
CA ILE A 603 8.18 2.24 35.65
C ILE A 603 6.76 1.83 36.11
N PRO A 604 5.71 2.14 35.34
CA PRO A 604 4.36 1.72 35.69
C PRO A 604 4.20 0.20 35.63
N ILE A 605 3.25 -0.33 36.40
CA ILE A 605 2.83 -1.73 36.34
C ILE A 605 1.87 -1.85 35.17
N VAL A 606 2.21 -2.66 34.16
CA VAL A 606 1.38 -2.88 32.98
C VAL A 606 0.75 -4.27 33.06
N VAL A 607 -0.58 -4.32 33.08
CA VAL A 607 -1.35 -5.56 33.10
C VAL A 607 -1.99 -5.75 31.72
N ASP A 608 -1.46 -6.69 30.95
CA ASP A 608 -2.03 -7.08 29.66
C ASP A 608 -3.23 -7.99 29.89
N LEU A 609 -4.43 -7.42 29.87
CA LEU A 609 -5.65 -8.20 30.05
C LEU A 609 -5.89 -9.08 28.81
N GLU A 610 -5.87 -10.38 29.05
CA GLU A 610 -6.23 -11.37 28.05
C GLU A 610 -7.74 -11.33 27.77
N GLN A 611 -8.17 -11.92 26.65
CA GLN A 611 -9.57 -11.93 26.26
C GLN A 611 -10.43 -12.70 27.27
N SER A 612 -11.22 -11.96 28.05
CA SER A 612 -12.21 -12.52 28.97
C SER A 612 -13.59 -12.51 28.32
N ASN A 613 -14.09 -13.69 27.95
CA ASN A 613 -15.41 -13.87 27.33
C ASN A 613 -16.43 -14.36 28.36
N LEU A 614 -17.48 -13.57 28.58
CA LEU A 614 -18.68 -13.98 29.34
C LEU A 614 -18.41 -14.39 30.80
N GLN A 615 -17.42 -13.78 31.46
CA GLN A 615 -17.13 -14.06 32.86
C GLN A 615 -17.57 -12.94 33.81
N TYR A 616 -17.62 -11.70 33.35
CA TYR A 616 -18.04 -10.60 34.20
C TYR A 616 -19.58 -10.57 34.32
N PRO A 617 -20.16 -10.63 35.53
CA PRO A 617 -21.62 -10.61 35.72
C PRO A 617 -22.16 -9.18 35.53
N THR A 618 -22.61 -8.83 34.32
CA THR A 618 -23.09 -7.45 34.01
C THR A 618 -24.24 -6.99 34.92
N HIS A 619 -25.04 -7.94 35.42
CA HIS A 619 -26.13 -7.67 36.36
C HIS A 619 -25.66 -7.18 37.74
N ALA A 620 -24.40 -7.44 38.13
CA ALA A 620 -23.85 -7.00 39.42
C ALA A 620 -23.75 -5.47 39.52
N ASP A 621 -23.58 -4.78 38.39
CA ASP A 621 -23.55 -3.30 38.35
C ASP A 621 -24.95 -2.66 38.27
N GLY A 622 -25.98 -3.48 38.15
CA GLY A 622 -27.36 -3.03 37.96
C GLY A 622 -27.71 -2.74 36.50
N HIS A 623 -29.00 -2.83 36.20
CA HIS A 623 -29.52 -2.75 34.83
C HIS A 623 -29.23 -1.40 34.14
N VAL A 624 -29.32 -0.29 34.88
CA VAL A 624 -29.07 1.06 34.30
C VAL A 624 -27.61 1.22 33.91
N PHE A 625 -26.68 0.77 34.76
CA PHE A 625 -25.26 0.81 34.44
C PHE A 625 -24.97 -0.05 33.21
N ALA A 626 -25.41 -1.31 33.20
CA ALA A 626 -25.13 -2.24 32.10
C ALA A 626 -25.62 -1.69 30.74
N HIS A 627 -26.78 -1.03 30.74
CA HIS A 627 -27.36 -0.37 29.57
C HIS A 627 -26.52 0.81 29.07
N GLU A 628 -26.19 1.76 29.94
CA GLU A 628 -25.45 2.98 29.57
C GLU A 628 -23.99 2.66 29.24
N PHE A 629 -23.38 1.72 29.95
CA PHE A 629 -22.00 1.27 29.75
C PHE A 629 -21.81 0.64 28.36
N GLY A 630 -22.77 -0.15 27.88
CA GLY A 630 -22.72 -0.73 26.54
C GLY A 630 -22.71 0.32 25.40
N GLN A 631 -23.22 1.52 25.66
CA GLN A 631 -23.33 2.61 24.66
C GLN A 631 -22.02 3.38 24.45
N ILE A 632 -21.00 3.19 25.29
CA ILE A 632 -19.67 3.77 25.04
C ILE A 632 -19.02 3.18 23.77
N MET A 633 -19.48 2.01 23.33
CA MET A 633 -19.03 1.31 22.13
C MET A 633 -19.96 1.59 20.95
N LYS A 634 -19.82 2.78 20.36
CA LYS A 634 -20.52 3.13 19.11
C LYS A 634 -19.76 2.61 17.90
N PHE A 635 -20.45 2.07 16.89
CA PHE A 635 -19.80 1.65 15.63
C PHE A 635 -19.30 2.82 14.79
N ARG A 636 -18.29 2.54 13.95
CA ARG A 636 -17.70 3.49 13.01
C ARG A 636 -18.75 4.17 12.08
N PRO A 637 -18.57 5.47 11.75
CA PRO A 637 -19.61 6.30 11.11
C PRO A 637 -19.95 5.88 9.67
N ASP A 638 -18.99 5.38 8.90
CA ASP A 638 -19.20 4.86 7.54
C ASP A 638 -20.11 3.62 7.53
N VAL A 639 -19.90 2.69 8.46
CA VAL A 639 -20.79 1.52 8.63
C VAL A 639 -22.21 1.94 9.02
N ARG A 640 -22.36 2.92 9.92
CA ARG A 640 -23.67 3.43 10.36
C ARG A 640 -24.43 4.10 9.23
N ARG A 641 -23.73 4.88 8.40
CA ARG A 641 -24.26 5.43 7.15
C ARG A 641 -24.71 4.32 6.20
N LEU A 642 -23.86 3.32 5.93
CA LEU A 642 -24.22 2.22 5.03
C LEU A 642 -25.40 1.39 5.56
N ALA A 643 -25.50 1.17 6.86
CA ALA A 643 -26.68 0.53 7.45
C ALA A 643 -27.95 1.36 7.28
N THR A 644 -27.85 2.69 7.41
CA THR A 644 -28.96 3.62 7.13
C THR A 644 -29.38 3.54 5.67
N SER A 645 -28.42 3.51 4.74
CA SER A 645 -28.67 3.33 3.32
C SER A 645 -29.33 1.99 3.01
N THR A 646 -28.82 0.89 3.58
CA THR A 646 -29.41 -0.45 3.41
C THR A 646 -30.89 -0.47 3.80
N LEU A 647 -31.25 0.12 4.94
CA LEU A 647 -32.67 0.21 5.36
C LEU A 647 -33.52 1.04 4.40
N ARG A 648 -32.99 2.13 3.84
CA ARG A 648 -33.69 2.94 2.83
C ARG A 648 -33.86 2.20 1.52
N GLU A 649 -32.84 1.47 1.07
CA GLU A 649 -32.91 0.66 -0.15
C GLU A 649 -33.88 -0.51 -0.01
N ILE A 650 -34.00 -1.11 1.19
CA ILE A 650 -35.08 -2.07 1.47
C ILE A 650 -36.45 -1.42 1.26
N SER A 651 -36.65 -0.23 1.84
CA SER A 651 -37.90 0.53 1.70
C SER A 651 -38.22 0.82 0.23
N ASN A 652 -37.23 1.29 -0.53
CA ASN A 652 -37.38 1.67 -1.94
C ASN A 652 -37.63 0.46 -2.86
N TRP A 653 -36.87 -0.62 -2.69
CA TRP A 653 -36.88 -1.73 -3.63
C TRP A 653 -38.08 -2.66 -3.44
N TYR A 654 -38.54 -2.81 -2.20
CA TYR A 654 -39.69 -3.66 -1.85
C TYR A 654 -40.98 -2.88 -1.57
N ASP A 655 -40.98 -1.56 -1.78
CA ASP A 655 -42.13 -0.65 -1.56
C ASP A 655 -42.74 -0.79 -0.15
N VAL A 656 -41.87 -0.97 0.85
CA VAL A 656 -42.27 -1.12 2.26
C VAL A 656 -42.13 0.24 2.95
N PRO A 657 -43.18 0.81 3.58
CA PRO A 657 -43.12 2.12 4.23
C PRO A 657 -42.34 2.04 5.55
N LEU A 658 -41.00 2.04 5.46
CA LEU A 658 -40.11 1.92 6.61
C LEU A 658 -39.87 3.29 7.26
N ASN A 659 -40.27 3.45 8.52
CA ASN A 659 -39.77 4.55 9.34
C ASN A 659 -38.36 4.24 9.85
N VAL A 660 -37.34 4.56 9.05
CA VAL A 660 -35.92 4.25 9.35
C VAL A 660 -35.44 4.86 10.69
N SER A 661 -36.15 5.85 11.25
CA SER A 661 -35.80 6.45 12.54
C SER A 661 -36.32 5.67 13.76
N SER A 662 -37.31 4.77 13.59
CA SER A 662 -37.89 4.02 14.72
C SER A 662 -36.95 2.91 15.20
N ALA A 663 -36.94 2.63 16.51
CA ALA A 663 -36.11 1.56 17.12
C ALA A 663 -36.41 0.20 16.47
N ILE A 664 -37.69 -0.10 16.28
CA ILE A 664 -38.21 -1.26 15.56
C ILE A 664 -39.09 -0.73 14.43
N VAL A 665 -38.92 -1.23 13.22
CA VAL A 665 -39.69 -0.79 12.05
C VAL A 665 -40.86 -1.75 11.84
N THR A 666 -42.09 -1.26 11.92
CA THR A 666 -43.32 -2.07 11.74
C THR A 666 -44.33 -1.34 10.85
N PRO A 667 -44.93 -2.01 9.84
CA PRO A 667 -44.53 -3.32 9.28
C PRO A 667 -43.19 -3.24 8.52
N SER A 668 -42.37 -4.30 8.53
CA SER A 668 -41.11 -4.32 7.79
C SER A 668 -40.70 -5.69 7.23
N PHE A 669 -39.61 -6.27 7.76
CA PHE A 669 -38.95 -7.48 7.32
C PHE A 669 -38.53 -8.32 8.54
N LEU A 670 -38.38 -9.62 8.32
CA LEU A 670 -37.75 -10.54 9.28
C LEU A 670 -36.23 -10.48 9.10
N GLY A 671 -35.51 -10.01 10.11
CA GLY A 671 -34.05 -10.10 10.13
C GLY A 671 -33.63 -11.50 10.56
N VAL A 672 -32.82 -12.21 9.78
CA VAL A 672 -32.30 -13.53 10.14
C VAL A 672 -30.78 -13.52 10.19
N HIS A 673 -30.20 -14.27 11.12
CA HIS A 673 -28.75 -14.49 11.19
C HIS A 673 -28.42 -15.94 10.82
N LEU A 674 -27.83 -16.14 9.64
CA LEU A 674 -27.32 -17.42 9.16
C LEU A 674 -25.87 -17.59 9.63
N LYS A 675 -25.65 -18.56 10.52
CA LYS A 675 -24.30 -18.92 10.98
C LYS A 675 -23.92 -20.29 10.44
N THR A 676 -23.39 -20.31 9.22
CA THR A 676 -23.00 -21.55 8.51
C THR A 676 -21.48 -21.72 8.38
N GLU A 677 -20.71 -20.74 8.86
CA GLU A 677 -19.24 -20.74 8.81
C GLU A 677 -18.62 -21.81 9.72
N PRO A 678 -17.55 -22.50 9.26
CA PRO A 678 -16.80 -23.43 10.10
C PRO A 678 -15.92 -22.66 11.08
N GLU A 679 -16.45 -22.33 12.27
CA GLU A 679 -15.64 -21.88 13.40
C GLU A 679 -15.48 -22.98 14.45
N GLY A 680 -14.34 -22.95 15.16
CA GLY A 680 -14.13 -23.77 16.33
C GLY A 680 -15.17 -23.40 17.38
N ALA A 681 -16.09 -24.34 17.68
CA ALA A 681 -17.11 -24.15 18.70
C ALA A 681 -16.45 -23.65 20.00
N GLU A 682 -17.05 -22.63 20.63
CA GLU A 682 -16.62 -22.17 21.94
C GLU A 682 -16.71 -23.38 22.89
N LYS A 683 -15.56 -23.85 23.40
CA LYS A 683 -15.43 -25.11 24.16
C LYS A 683 -16.33 -25.20 25.40
N ARG A 684 -16.95 -24.09 25.79
CA ARG A 684 -17.90 -23.99 26.92
C ARG A 684 -19.23 -24.67 26.62
N HIS A 685 -19.57 -24.86 25.35
CA HIS A 685 -20.92 -25.20 24.90
C HIS A 685 -20.90 -26.21 23.76
N VAL A 686 -21.65 -27.31 23.89
CA VAL A 686 -21.95 -28.21 22.77
C VAL A 686 -23.24 -27.73 22.13
N ALA A 687 -23.29 -27.49 20.82
CA ALA A 687 -24.52 -27.08 20.15
C ALA A 687 -25.36 -28.30 19.71
N ALA A 688 -26.68 -28.14 19.56
CA ALA A 688 -27.53 -29.17 18.96
C ALA A 688 -27.24 -29.29 17.45
N ALA A 689 -27.05 -30.52 16.97
CA ALA A 689 -26.66 -30.81 15.58
C ALA A 689 -27.57 -30.19 14.49
N PRO A 690 -28.91 -30.06 14.65
CA PRO A 690 -29.77 -29.55 13.58
C PRO A 690 -29.49 -28.09 13.22
N PHE A 691 -29.33 -27.22 14.21
CA PHE A 691 -29.15 -25.77 14.00
C PHE A 691 -27.69 -25.35 13.78
N MET A 692 -26.74 -26.30 13.86
CA MET A 692 -25.34 -26.08 13.47
C MET A 692 -25.16 -26.05 11.94
N HIS A 693 -26.13 -26.55 11.20
CA HIS A 693 -26.06 -26.66 9.76
C HIS A 693 -27.07 -25.75 9.09
N TYR A 694 -26.74 -25.35 7.86
CA TYR A 694 -27.60 -24.54 7.00
C TYR A 694 -29.06 -25.04 6.97
N HIS A 695 -29.27 -26.35 6.83
CA HIS A 695 -30.60 -26.91 6.61
C HIS A 695 -31.56 -26.64 7.77
N GLY A 696 -31.15 -26.87 9.02
CA GLY A 696 -31.99 -26.62 10.18
C GLY A 696 -32.27 -25.14 10.43
N GLN A 697 -31.30 -24.26 10.11
CA GLN A 697 -31.51 -22.81 10.18
C GLN A 697 -32.48 -22.32 9.09
N ALA A 698 -32.29 -22.74 7.84
CA ALA A 698 -33.13 -22.34 6.72
C ALA A 698 -34.59 -22.78 6.90
N GLU A 699 -34.83 -24.03 7.30
CA GLU A 699 -36.17 -24.55 7.56
C GLU A 699 -36.90 -23.76 8.66
N ALA A 700 -36.20 -23.47 9.76
CA ALA A 700 -36.75 -22.70 10.88
C ALA A 700 -37.11 -21.27 10.46
N TYR A 701 -36.20 -20.58 9.76
CA TYR A 701 -36.40 -19.19 9.34
C TYR A 701 -37.51 -19.03 8.29
N ILE A 702 -37.60 -19.95 7.32
CA ILE A 702 -38.70 -19.96 6.34
C ILE A 702 -40.04 -20.24 7.03
N SER A 703 -40.07 -21.20 7.97
CA SER A 703 -41.28 -21.53 8.73
C SER A 703 -41.75 -20.36 9.59
N LEU A 704 -40.83 -19.62 10.20
CA LEU A 704 -41.12 -18.40 10.96
C LEU A 704 -41.66 -17.28 10.05
N ALA A 705 -41.03 -17.04 8.91
CA ALA A 705 -41.52 -16.03 7.97
C ALA A 705 -42.97 -16.33 7.50
N LYS A 706 -43.28 -17.62 7.25
CA LYS A 706 -44.64 -18.07 6.93
C LYS A 706 -45.63 -17.85 8.07
N SER A 707 -45.25 -18.15 9.30
CA SER A 707 -46.14 -17.99 10.47
C SER A 707 -46.44 -16.50 10.73
N MET A 708 -45.43 -15.64 10.54
CA MET A 708 -45.55 -14.19 10.62
C MET A 708 -46.26 -13.56 9.42
N LYS A 709 -46.44 -14.33 8.33
CA LYS A 709 -46.96 -13.83 7.04
C LYS A 709 -46.15 -12.65 6.48
N THR A 710 -44.85 -12.62 6.75
CA THR A 710 -43.97 -11.59 6.21
C THR A 710 -43.41 -12.05 4.85
N PRO A 711 -43.49 -11.21 3.81
CA PRO A 711 -43.01 -11.57 2.47
C PRO A 711 -41.50 -11.33 2.32
N LEU A 712 -40.81 -10.76 3.31
CA LEU A 712 -39.44 -10.28 3.17
C LEU A 712 -38.54 -10.68 4.34
N ILE A 713 -37.39 -11.27 3.99
CA ILE A 713 -36.30 -11.61 4.90
C ILE A 713 -35.06 -10.78 4.55
N TYR A 714 -34.44 -10.17 5.56
CA TYR A 714 -33.06 -9.67 5.46
C TYR A 714 -32.12 -10.70 6.09
N ALA A 715 -31.19 -11.24 5.31
CA ALA A 715 -30.25 -12.25 5.77
C ALA A 715 -28.88 -11.64 6.13
N ALA A 716 -28.55 -11.70 7.41
CA ALA A 716 -27.21 -11.46 7.93
C ALA A 716 -26.41 -12.77 7.89
N SER A 717 -25.32 -12.80 7.11
CA SER A 717 -24.45 -13.96 6.98
C SER A 717 -23.06 -13.49 6.55
N GLY A 718 -22.00 -14.13 7.06
CA GLY A 718 -20.67 -14.00 6.48
C GLY A 718 -20.40 -14.99 5.35
N ASP A 719 -21.34 -15.91 5.08
CA ASP A 719 -21.35 -16.83 3.94
C ASP A 719 -22.46 -16.43 2.94
N ILE A 720 -22.03 -15.88 1.80
CA ILE A 720 -22.93 -15.39 0.75
C ILE A 720 -23.59 -16.53 -0.02
N ASP A 721 -22.93 -17.68 -0.16
CA ASP A 721 -23.46 -18.82 -0.91
C ASP A 721 -24.65 -19.42 -0.17
N SER A 722 -24.55 -19.55 1.16
CA SER A 722 -25.67 -19.95 2.01
C SER A 722 -26.83 -18.94 1.94
N THR A 723 -26.54 -17.65 1.79
CA THR A 723 -27.58 -16.62 1.66
C THR A 723 -28.34 -16.74 0.35
N HIS A 724 -27.64 -16.94 -0.77
CA HIS A 724 -28.27 -17.19 -2.07
C HIS A 724 -29.07 -18.49 -2.08
N LYS A 725 -28.57 -19.53 -1.39
CA LYS A 725 -29.31 -20.78 -1.24
C LYS A 725 -30.62 -20.57 -0.47
N LEU A 726 -30.59 -19.81 0.63
CA LEU A 726 -31.80 -19.45 1.38
C LEU A 726 -32.78 -18.69 0.49
N ALA A 727 -32.30 -17.76 -0.33
CA ALA A 727 -33.14 -17.00 -1.26
C ALA A 727 -33.88 -17.91 -2.26
N VAL A 728 -33.20 -18.89 -2.84
CA VAL A 728 -33.81 -19.84 -3.78
C VAL A 728 -34.86 -20.71 -3.09
N GLU A 729 -34.56 -21.23 -1.91
CA GLU A 729 -35.49 -22.08 -1.14
C GLU A 729 -36.72 -21.28 -0.66
N ALA A 730 -36.52 -20.10 -0.10
CA ALA A 730 -37.58 -19.22 0.38
C ALA A 730 -38.50 -18.72 -0.75
N LYS A 731 -37.97 -18.54 -1.97
CA LYS A 731 -38.77 -18.10 -3.12
C LYS A 731 -39.88 -19.09 -3.48
N THR A 732 -39.67 -20.39 -3.24
CA THR A 732 -40.70 -21.42 -3.44
C THR A 732 -41.92 -21.26 -2.51
N HIS A 733 -41.75 -20.51 -1.43
CA HIS A 733 -42.78 -20.17 -0.45
C HIS A 733 -43.32 -18.74 -0.60
N GLY A 734 -42.94 -18.03 -1.67
CA GLY A 734 -43.36 -16.65 -1.90
C GLY A 734 -42.70 -15.61 -0.99
N ILE A 735 -41.54 -15.95 -0.42
CA ILE A 735 -40.76 -15.06 0.46
C ILE A 735 -39.51 -14.60 -0.29
N ASP A 736 -39.28 -13.30 -0.34
CA ASP A 736 -38.07 -12.71 -0.87
C ASP A 736 -36.99 -12.61 0.22
N VAL A 737 -35.75 -12.96 -0.14
CA VAL A 737 -34.59 -12.84 0.76
C VAL A 737 -33.64 -11.84 0.13
N THR A 738 -33.18 -10.88 0.93
CA THR A 738 -32.24 -9.84 0.51
C THR A 738 -31.10 -9.72 1.51
N HIS A 739 -30.02 -9.06 1.09
CA HIS A 739 -28.86 -8.76 1.93
C HIS A 739 -28.16 -7.49 1.42
N LYS A 740 -27.31 -6.88 2.25
CA LYS A 740 -26.62 -5.60 1.94
C LYS A 740 -25.91 -5.59 0.58
N GLU A 741 -25.30 -6.70 0.16
CA GLU A 741 -24.57 -6.76 -1.11
C GLU A 741 -25.48 -6.67 -2.34
N ASP A 742 -26.73 -7.12 -2.21
CA ASP A 742 -27.74 -6.99 -3.24
C ASP A 742 -28.35 -5.59 -3.26
N LEU A 743 -28.58 -4.99 -2.09
CA LEU A 743 -29.25 -3.70 -1.92
C LEU A 743 -28.36 -2.52 -2.30
N LEU A 744 -27.13 -2.45 -1.78
CA LEU A 744 -26.25 -1.29 -1.96
C LEU A 744 -25.67 -1.27 -3.38
N LYS A 745 -25.89 -0.16 -4.11
CA LYS A 745 -25.43 0.03 -5.50
C LYS A 745 -24.48 1.23 -5.62
N ASN A 746 -23.83 1.36 -6.78
CA ASN A 746 -23.00 2.51 -7.15
C ASN A 746 -21.97 2.88 -6.07
N HIS A 747 -22.04 4.10 -5.54
CA HIS A 747 -21.14 4.63 -4.52
C HIS A 747 -21.16 3.82 -3.22
N GLU A 748 -22.33 3.37 -2.77
CA GLU A 748 -22.46 2.60 -1.52
C GLU A 748 -21.92 1.18 -1.67
N ARG A 749 -22.04 0.61 -2.89
CA ARG A 749 -21.39 -0.67 -3.23
C ARG A 749 -19.87 -0.55 -3.22
N GLU A 750 -19.36 0.59 -3.66
CA GLU A 750 -17.93 0.91 -3.63
C GLU A 750 -17.44 1.07 -2.17
N GLU A 751 -18.13 1.85 -1.34
CA GLU A 751 -17.86 1.96 0.11
C GLU A 751 -17.87 0.58 0.78
N LEU A 752 -18.87 -0.25 0.52
CA LEU A 752 -18.98 -1.62 1.03
C LEU A 752 -17.82 -2.53 0.57
N SER A 753 -17.22 -2.26 -0.60
CA SER A 753 -16.09 -3.02 -1.14
C SER A 753 -14.76 -2.73 -0.42
N HIS A 754 -14.65 -1.57 0.24
CA HIS A 754 -13.48 -1.18 1.01
C HIS A 754 -13.48 -1.76 2.43
N LEU A 755 -14.62 -2.28 2.90
CA LEU A 755 -14.76 -2.89 4.22
C LEU A 755 -14.31 -4.36 4.20
N ARG A 756 -13.57 -4.74 5.24
CA ARG A 756 -13.20 -6.15 5.52
C ARG A 756 -14.40 -6.97 5.96
N TRP A 757 -14.23 -8.29 5.98
CA TRP A 757 -15.28 -9.24 6.35
C TRP A 757 -15.94 -8.92 7.71
N ASP A 758 -15.14 -8.71 8.77
CA ASP A 758 -15.67 -8.37 10.11
C ASP A 758 -16.39 -7.00 10.14
N GLN A 759 -15.96 -6.04 9.31
CA GLN A 759 -16.56 -4.71 9.23
C GLN A 759 -17.89 -4.73 8.50
N ARG A 760 -18.03 -5.61 7.49
CA ARG A 760 -19.30 -5.84 6.79
C ARG A 760 -20.37 -6.42 7.71
N ALA A 761 -19.99 -7.31 8.63
CA ALA A 761 -20.90 -7.86 9.63
C ALA A 761 -21.49 -6.78 10.58
N LEU A 762 -20.83 -5.63 10.74
CA LEU A 762 -21.36 -4.50 11.52
C LEU A 762 -22.57 -3.86 10.85
N ILE A 763 -22.60 -3.82 9.52
CA ILE A 763 -23.75 -3.32 8.76
C ILE A 763 -24.94 -4.24 9.02
N ASP A 764 -24.72 -5.55 8.90
CA ASP A 764 -25.75 -6.55 9.18
C ASP A 764 -26.28 -6.43 10.60
N TYR A 765 -25.39 -6.31 11.60
CA TYR A 765 -25.75 -6.11 13.00
C TYR A 765 -26.72 -4.93 13.17
N LEU A 766 -26.40 -3.78 12.58
CA LEU A 766 -27.24 -2.58 12.67
C LEU A 766 -28.59 -2.72 11.93
N VAL A 767 -28.60 -3.40 10.78
CA VAL A 767 -29.83 -3.58 9.99
C VAL A 767 -30.79 -4.54 10.69
N VAL A 768 -30.31 -5.70 11.17
CA VAL A 768 -31.18 -6.67 11.86
C VAL A 768 -31.72 -6.15 13.20
N LEU A 769 -31.02 -5.21 13.84
CA LEU A 769 -31.52 -4.53 15.04
C LEU A 769 -32.82 -3.77 14.79
N ARG A 770 -33.08 -3.30 13.56
CA ARG A 770 -34.27 -2.49 13.21
C ARG A 770 -35.43 -3.30 12.65
N GLY A 771 -35.21 -4.56 12.25
CA GLY A 771 -36.25 -5.40 11.67
C GLY A 771 -37.46 -5.59 12.59
N GLU A 772 -38.62 -5.89 12.02
CA GLU A 772 -39.88 -6.11 12.75
C GLU A 772 -39.71 -7.26 13.76
N TYR A 773 -39.05 -8.34 13.32
CA TYR A 773 -38.68 -9.47 14.16
C TYR A 773 -37.28 -9.94 13.80
N PHE A 774 -36.60 -10.58 14.75
CA PHE A 774 -35.26 -11.13 14.57
C PHE A 774 -35.23 -12.64 14.83
N ALA A 775 -34.52 -13.40 14.01
CA ALA A 775 -34.26 -14.81 14.23
C ALA A 775 -32.77 -15.14 14.12
N GLY A 776 -32.26 -15.95 15.03
CA GLY A 776 -30.87 -16.36 15.04
C GLY A 776 -30.65 -17.71 15.71
N VAL A 777 -29.39 -18.09 15.87
CA VAL A 777 -29.00 -19.31 16.58
C VAL A 777 -28.40 -19.02 17.95
N GLY A 778 -28.70 -19.88 18.92
CA GLY A 778 -28.27 -19.74 20.32
C GLY A 778 -26.77 -19.92 20.54
N HIS A 779 -26.06 -20.61 19.64
CA HIS A 779 -24.60 -20.79 19.76
C HIS A 779 -23.80 -19.59 19.20
N SER A 780 -24.47 -18.50 18.79
CA SER A 780 -23.80 -17.32 18.24
C SER A 780 -23.91 -16.11 19.17
N MET A 781 -22.75 -15.56 19.55
CA MET A 781 -22.67 -14.32 20.33
C MET A 781 -23.22 -13.10 19.58
N PHE A 782 -23.20 -13.11 18.24
CA PHE A 782 -23.86 -12.10 17.41
C PHE A 782 -25.37 -12.11 17.67
N SER A 783 -26.01 -13.27 17.57
CA SER A 783 -27.46 -13.40 17.75
C SER A 783 -27.89 -12.97 19.16
N TRP A 784 -27.13 -13.35 20.19
CA TRP A 784 -27.39 -12.93 21.56
C TRP A 784 -27.26 -11.41 21.74
N ASN A 785 -26.21 -10.79 21.20
CA ASN A 785 -26.04 -9.33 21.30
C ASN A 785 -27.18 -8.58 20.58
N VAL A 786 -27.65 -9.08 19.43
CA VAL A 786 -28.80 -8.50 18.72
C VAL A 786 -30.08 -8.64 19.55
N MET A 787 -30.37 -9.86 20.04
CA MET A 787 -31.58 -10.11 20.84
C MET A 787 -31.59 -9.28 22.12
N LEU A 788 -30.50 -9.28 22.89
CA LEU A 788 -30.41 -8.52 24.15
C LEU A 788 -30.61 -7.02 23.89
N LYS A 789 -30.03 -6.47 22.81
CA LYS A 789 -30.20 -5.06 22.48
C LYS A 789 -31.64 -4.71 22.05
N ARG A 790 -32.30 -5.61 21.32
CA ARG A 790 -33.72 -5.46 20.96
C ARG A 790 -34.63 -5.58 22.18
N HIS A 791 -34.28 -6.44 23.13
CA HIS A 791 -34.99 -6.60 24.38
C HIS A 791 -34.99 -5.33 25.22
N GLU A 792 -33.87 -4.59 25.31
CA GLU A 792 -33.85 -3.31 26.05
C GLU A 792 -34.88 -2.28 25.53
N SER A 793 -35.27 -2.40 24.25
CA SER A 793 -36.23 -1.50 23.63
C SER A 793 -37.69 -1.86 23.93
N ALA A 794 -37.97 -3.01 24.58
CA ALA A 794 -39.33 -3.47 24.89
C ALA A 794 -39.42 -4.30 26.19
N LEU A 795 -40.49 -4.13 26.97
CA LEU A 795 -40.72 -4.91 28.20
C LEU A 795 -41.26 -6.32 27.88
N LEU A 796 -40.39 -7.22 27.39
CA LEU A 796 -40.82 -8.49 26.79
C LEU A 796 -40.84 -9.68 27.77
N LYS A 797 -41.76 -10.63 27.54
CA LYS A 797 -41.83 -11.90 28.28
C LYS A 797 -41.03 -12.98 27.55
N GLN A 798 -39.99 -13.48 28.20
CA GLN A 798 -39.12 -14.52 27.66
C GLN A 798 -39.70 -15.92 27.92
N LYS A 799 -39.62 -16.80 26.93
CA LYS A 799 -40.00 -18.22 27.08
C LYS A 799 -38.97 -19.11 26.39
N LEU A 800 -38.45 -20.08 27.13
CA LEU A 800 -37.70 -21.20 26.57
C LEU A 800 -38.69 -22.36 26.37
N HIS A 801 -38.87 -22.81 25.14
CA HIS A 801 -39.69 -23.97 24.80
C HIS A 801 -39.06 -24.72 23.63
N ASP A 802 -38.88 -26.04 23.76
CA ASP A 802 -38.31 -26.92 22.74
C ASP A 802 -37.03 -26.36 22.09
N GLU A 803 -36.03 -26.03 22.92
CA GLU A 803 -34.73 -25.45 22.52
C GLU A 803 -34.81 -24.13 21.75
N THR A 804 -35.98 -23.49 21.73
CA THR A 804 -36.21 -22.17 21.15
C THR A 804 -36.42 -21.18 22.28
N TYR A 805 -35.58 -20.16 22.33
CA TYR A 805 -35.72 -19.06 23.27
C TYR A 805 -36.26 -17.85 22.54
N ALA A 806 -37.45 -17.40 22.92
CA ALA A 806 -38.14 -16.33 22.20
C ALA A 806 -38.70 -15.27 23.15
N ASP A 807 -38.77 -14.05 22.63
CA ASP A 807 -39.51 -12.92 23.18
C ASP A 807 -40.42 -12.31 22.08
N ASP A 808 -41.11 -11.20 22.36
CA ASP A 808 -42.06 -10.64 21.38
C ASP A 808 -41.38 -9.98 20.17
N LEU A 809 -40.04 -9.85 20.14
CA LEU A 809 -39.28 -9.22 19.04
C LEU A 809 -38.22 -10.14 18.41
N SER A 810 -37.87 -11.24 19.04
CA SER A 810 -36.74 -12.09 18.65
C SER A 810 -36.93 -13.57 19.02
N SER A 811 -36.37 -14.46 18.21
CA SER A 811 -36.27 -15.91 18.48
C SER A 811 -34.86 -16.44 18.23
N LEU A 812 -34.33 -17.21 19.17
CA LEU A 812 -33.07 -17.93 19.04
C LEU A 812 -33.32 -19.44 19.06
N TYR A 813 -32.78 -20.14 18.07
CA TYR A 813 -32.93 -21.60 17.93
C TYR A 813 -31.69 -22.36 18.44
N GLY A 814 -31.91 -23.55 19.02
CA GLY A 814 -30.84 -24.39 19.58
C GLY A 814 -30.22 -23.80 20.86
N VAL A 815 -31.06 -23.16 21.68
CA VAL A 815 -30.66 -22.52 22.94
C VAL A 815 -30.67 -23.52 24.09
N ARG A 816 -29.61 -23.48 24.91
CA ARG A 816 -29.48 -24.27 26.14
C ARG A 816 -29.57 -23.39 27.37
N GLU A 817 -29.90 -23.98 28.52
CA GLU A 817 -29.90 -23.28 29.80
C GLU A 817 -28.56 -22.60 30.10
N SER A 818 -27.44 -23.24 29.77
CA SER A 818 -26.11 -22.66 29.94
C SER A 818 -25.88 -21.38 29.13
N TYR A 819 -26.60 -21.17 28.03
CA TYR A 819 -26.51 -19.96 27.21
C TYR A 819 -27.26 -18.81 27.87
N LEU A 820 -28.39 -19.11 28.53
CA LEU A 820 -29.15 -18.12 29.29
C LEU A 820 -28.33 -17.56 30.46
N ASP A 821 -27.59 -18.44 31.15
CA ASP A 821 -26.68 -17.99 32.19
C ASP A 821 -25.54 -17.16 31.62
N SER A 822 -24.95 -17.60 30.50
CA SER A 822 -23.87 -16.86 29.84
C SER A 822 -24.31 -15.49 29.31
N ALA A 823 -25.58 -15.35 28.90
CA ALA A 823 -26.15 -14.10 28.42
C ALA A 823 -26.22 -13.02 29.52
N LYS A 824 -26.28 -13.41 30.81
CA LYS A 824 -26.20 -12.48 31.95
C LYS A 824 -24.83 -11.80 32.07
N CYS A 825 -23.83 -12.30 31.35
CA CYS A 825 -22.48 -11.75 31.26
C CYS A 825 -22.23 -10.95 29.97
N MET A 826 -23.26 -10.67 29.18
CA MET A 826 -23.14 -9.90 27.94
C MET A 826 -23.58 -8.46 28.14
N TRP A 827 -22.79 -7.53 27.62
CA TRP A 827 -23.15 -6.13 27.52
C TRP A 827 -24.03 -5.89 26.29
N ALA A 828 -25.17 -5.23 26.47
CA ALA A 828 -26.20 -5.06 25.44
C ALA A 828 -26.06 -3.78 24.61
#